data_AF-A0A5N5RCT8-F1
#
_entry.id   AF-A0A5N5RCT8-F1
#
_cell.length_a   1.000
_cell.length_b   1.000
_cell.length_c   1.000
_cell.angle_alpha   90.00
_cell.angle_beta   90.00
_cell.angle_gamma   90.00
#
_symmetry.space_group_name_H-M   'P 1'
#
loop_
_entity.id
_entity.type
_entity.pdbx_description
1 polymer ?
#
loop_
_entity_poly.entity_id
_entity_poly.type
_entity_poly.pdbx_seq_one_letter_code
_entity_poly.pdbx_strand_id
1 'polypeptide(L)'
;MTRKSLMMKGVVAGFAAVAMLMSGGVIAANAADTATDAAASVSAAAGSNAQSFIQYDVAQNPSDSDKGKALTELLSDYNTYWTAGKGVTEAGKTVLAHDDQLTESINQQAAKDTADKKNDQQARAFSDAQMNTADTLYEGLGATLGRYFKDDMEAGKLPKTEAFLNTAGISTSNAESTYAHPRPYVDRANYKGEKLDLKSLKNTLNISKVQAYEDQGEYDGLADSGSFPSGHTTFAFSKGVALATILPELGPQIMTRVSEAGNNRIVLGVHYPLDIMGGHIAGTFGVATSLSDPDTAQAAKDARAELQSVLGADCRANGITKNADLHSCINATNANGQSSKKDYGGYTNAFTDEVSGEPVTDRASALAAYEARMTYGFTQTGDTTKRPVVPEGAENLLANVEYFTTDDASDPDDASLKFTTDELRQVIAASEIESGYPLDASSDGWGRINLAKLYTARVTFDGTDPATRKITSISFGHHRNEVKIEKAEVPTQPKADTLSELLGDYNKYFDFYKGGVIDNDKTGTLAHDDALTEQINNKAAADNKAGANDQQKRAVSDAAMDSTETLYDALGPVLGKYYKDGMQGCEYGKYDCTLANVQGFLDWADYSASTGTAKKYFQHPRPYVDRVNYQGKTLDLGDLKKTLNIDKVKAYEDQGQNDGLAASGSFPSGHTTFAFTQDTGLAYLLPELGPEIMTRVSEAGNNRIVLGVHYPLDILGGHIAGQWGVADEIANNKDTQEYAKAARKELVSYLADQCVANKNVAKASATDEDTLQSCIDATKANTTDGYKNSFTDEVSTKPVTDRASALDAYKARMTYGFKTTGKTDQAPVVPDEAVRLLDNVEAFKSLTADQKKAVLAATEGASGYPLDASSKGWARINLAAAYSAKVVLSKDGKTVVAVVPGQAQASVVKDTTAPVFSGVEDATVAFGGAFDPLAGVSASDDVDGDLTKAIKVEGTVDTSKAGEYTLTYTATDAAGNTATATRTVTVKAKPETPDTVKPVFSGVVDATVEFGAAFDPLAGVSASDDVDGDLTKAIKVEGAVDTSKAGVYTLTYTVSDKAGNTATATRKVTVKKKGTTTPTTPTTPNEKPTTPTTPTQPNKQPTGKLSNTGATVTAVAAVVAVLAGAGVTLTMIRRRNSAR
;
A
#
# COMPACT_ATOMS: atom_id res chain seq x y z
N MET A 1 45.97 53.10 46.96
CA MET A 1 44.98 53.04 48.07
C MET A 1 43.60 53.06 47.42
N THR A 2 42.54 52.39 47.90
CA THR A 2 42.27 51.80 49.22
C THR A 2 41.87 50.31 49.20
N ARG A 3 42.53 49.53 50.06
CA ARG A 3 42.15 48.26 50.76
C ARG A 3 40.93 47.41 50.29
N LYS A 4 41.24 46.10 50.14
CA LYS A 4 40.39 44.89 50.33
C LYS A 4 39.31 44.63 49.22
N SER A 5 39.05 43.40 48.73
CA SER A 5 39.08 42.01 49.27
C SER A 5 37.88 41.71 50.20
N LEU A 6 37.21 40.54 50.21
CA LEU A 6 37.67 39.16 49.99
C LEU A 6 36.46 38.17 49.80
N MET A 7 36.54 37.22 48.84
CA MET A 7 35.76 35.94 48.79
C MET A 7 34.20 36.04 48.65
N MET A 8 33.43 34.97 48.32
CA MET A 8 33.70 33.52 48.33
C MET A 8 32.93 32.71 47.26
N LYS A 9 33.44 31.50 46.97
CA LYS A 9 32.88 30.34 46.19
C LYS A 9 31.38 30.08 46.48
N GLY A 10 30.55 29.45 45.63
CA GLY A 10 30.70 28.65 44.40
C GLY A 10 29.55 27.61 44.29
N VAL A 11 29.56 26.68 43.31
CA VAL A 11 28.56 25.58 43.04
C VAL A 11 27.23 26.11 42.41
N VAL A 12 26.83 25.88 41.15
CA VAL A 12 26.81 24.74 40.16
C VAL A 12 25.42 24.05 40.05
N ALA A 13 24.94 23.94 38.79
CA ALA A 13 23.88 23.08 38.23
C ALA A 13 22.38 23.34 38.51
N GLY A 14 21.54 23.12 37.49
CA GLY A 14 20.08 22.89 37.62
C GLY A 14 19.19 23.44 36.48
N PHE A 15 18.77 22.58 35.53
CA PHE A 15 17.71 22.88 34.55
C PHE A 15 16.31 22.91 35.20
N ALA A 16 15.39 23.77 34.69
CA ALA A 16 13.99 23.42 34.37
C ALA A 16 13.23 24.63 33.77
N ALA A 17 12.20 24.37 32.97
CA ALA A 17 11.22 25.37 32.51
C ALA A 17 9.86 25.19 33.22
N VAL A 18 9.04 26.25 33.26
CA VAL A 18 7.55 26.21 33.33
C VAL A 18 6.99 27.62 33.09
N ALA A 19 5.72 27.73 32.67
CA ALA A 19 5.13 28.94 32.07
C ALA A 19 4.26 29.81 33.02
N MET A 20 3.94 31.01 32.51
CA MET A 20 2.80 31.91 32.84
C MET A 20 2.45 32.26 34.31
N LEU A 21 2.33 33.57 34.58
CA LEU A 21 1.04 34.16 34.98
C LEU A 21 1.00 35.70 34.80
N MET A 22 -0.22 36.26 34.83
CA MET A 22 -0.56 37.62 34.39
C MET A 22 -0.61 38.68 35.51
N SER A 23 -0.21 39.92 35.20
CA SER A 23 -0.91 41.18 35.56
C SER A 23 -0.07 42.40 35.12
N GLY A 24 -0.63 43.55 34.71
CA GLY A 24 -2.03 43.88 34.42
C GLY A 24 -2.22 45.41 34.35
N GLY A 25 -2.89 45.94 33.32
CA GLY A 25 -3.12 47.38 33.18
C GLY A 25 -3.83 47.79 31.90
N VAL A 26 -5.10 48.18 32.00
CA VAL A 26 -5.95 48.61 30.86
C VAL A 26 -6.31 50.08 31.00
N ILE A 27 -6.09 50.87 29.94
CA ILE A 27 -6.83 52.12 29.67
C ILE A 27 -7.10 52.16 28.15
N ALA A 28 -8.34 52.49 27.75
CA ALA A 28 -8.73 52.68 26.35
C ALA A 28 -9.78 53.79 26.19
N ALA A 29 -9.53 54.73 25.27
CA ALA A 29 -10.48 55.65 24.62
C ALA A 29 -9.72 56.33 23.46
N ASN A 30 -10.04 56.12 22.18
CA ASN A 30 -11.22 56.51 21.38
C ASN A 30 -11.23 57.98 20.88
N ALA A 31 -10.71 58.14 19.65
CA ALA A 31 -11.25 58.87 18.49
C ALA A 31 -11.91 60.27 18.60
N ALA A 32 -11.45 61.21 17.77
CA ALA A 32 -12.26 62.27 17.13
C ALA A 32 -11.54 62.97 15.93
N ASP A 33 -11.59 62.32 14.76
CA ASP A 33 -11.87 62.82 13.37
C ASP A 33 -11.45 64.22 12.81
N THR A 34 -11.48 64.33 11.47
CA THR A 34 -11.34 65.50 10.55
C THR A 34 -9.90 66.05 10.34
N ALA A 35 -9.27 65.89 9.15
CA ALA A 35 -9.45 66.56 7.83
C ALA A 35 -8.59 67.85 7.68
N THR A 36 -7.93 68.19 6.56
CA THR A 36 -7.89 67.62 5.19
C THR A 36 -6.60 68.07 4.44
N ASP A 37 -6.32 67.42 3.30
CA ASP A 37 -5.58 67.91 2.11
C ASP A 37 -4.14 68.47 2.21
N ALA A 38 -3.16 67.64 1.81
CA ALA A 38 -2.00 68.07 0.98
C ALA A 38 -1.28 66.88 0.27
N ALA A 39 -1.97 65.79 -0.05
CA ALA A 39 -1.35 64.57 -0.59
C ALA A 39 -1.44 64.47 -2.13
N ALA A 40 -0.61 65.24 -2.84
CA ALA A 40 -0.47 65.11 -4.30
C ALA A 40 0.94 65.46 -4.83
N SER A 41 1.47 64.57 -5.67
CA SER A 41 2.58 64.79 -6.62
C SER A 41 3.91 65.39 -6.11
N VAL A 42 4.78 64.54 -5.56
CA VAL A 42 6.19 64.48 -5.98
C VAL A 42 6.54 63.00 -6.23
N SER A 43 7.34 62.72 -7.27
CA SER A 43 7.77 61.39 -7.73
C SER A 43 8.31 60.49 -6.61
N ALA A 44 8.05 59.17 -6.53
CA ALA A 44 7.88 58.17 -7.58
C ALA A 44 9.13 57.99 -8.47
N ALA A 45 10.27 57.64 -7.84
CA ALA A 45 11.55 57.37 -8.51
C ALA A 45 12.47 56.44 -7.69
N ALA A 46 11.99 55.23 -7.39
CA ALA A 46 12.79 54.12 -6.87
C ALA A 46 12.10 52.79 -7.25
N GLY A 47 12.52 52.18 -8.36
CA GLY A 47 11.85 51.01 -8.94
C GLY A 47 12.14 49.74 -8.17
N SER A 48 11.11 49.05 -7.66
CA SER A 48 11.24 47.75 -7.00
C SER A 48 11.16 46.62 -8.04
N ASN A 49 12.28 46.31 -8.70
CA ASN A 49 12.33 45.30 -9.78
C ASN A 49 12.63 43.86 -9.33
N ALA A 50 12.63 43.60 -8.02
CA ALA A 50 12.67 42.25 -7.47
C ALA A 50 11.50 41.39 -8.01
N GLN A 51 11.75 40.08 -8.08
CA GLN A 51 10.73 39.07 -8.36
C GLN A 51 9.81 38.91 -7.12
N SER A 52 8.62 38.35 -7.30
CA SER A 52 7.69 38.14 -6.20
C SER A 52 8.10 36.94 -5.35
N PHE A 53 8.45 37.18 -4.08
CA PHE A 53 8.53 36.15 -3.05
C PHE A 53 7.22 35.34 -3.03
N ILE A 54 7.34 34.01 -3.12
CA ILE A 54 6.23 33.09 -3.24
C ILE A 54 5.63 32.87 -1.86
N GLN A 55 4.34 33.23 -1.77
CA GLN A 55 3.48 32.99 -0.62
C GLN A 55 2.81 31.62 -0.81
N TYR A 56 3.31 30.62 -0.10
CA TYR A 56 2.67 29.32 0.04
C TYR A 56 1.52 29.42 1.06
N ASP A 57 0.62 28.43 1.12
CA ASP A 57 -0.50 28.43 2.07
C ASP A 57 -0.01 28.06 3.49
N VAL A 58 0.74 28.98 4.08
CA VAL A 58 1.31 28.87 5.43
C VAL A 58 0.23 29.21 6.45
N ALA A 59 -0.68 28.25 6.65
CA ALA A 59 -1.68 28.28 7.72
C ALA A 59 -0.99 28.28 9.10
N GLN A 60 -0.63 29.49 9.56
CA GLN A 60 0.23 29.84 10.71
C GLN A 60 1.74 29.71 10.40
N ASN A 61 2.47 30.83 10.48
CA ASN A 61 3.94 30.85 10.54
C ASN A 61 4.39 29.96 11.71
N PRO A 62 5.02 28.79 11.47
CA PRO A 62 5.17 27.77 12.49
C PRO A 62 6.13 28.22 13.60
N SER A 63 5.87 27.79 14.83
CA SER A 63 6.75 28.16 15.96
C SER A 63 8.16 27.65 15.72
N ASP A 64 9.17 28.29 16.33
CA ASP A 64 10.56 27.83 16.19
C ASP A 64 10.74 26.39 16.72
N SER A 65 9.86 25.94 17.62
CA SER A 65 9.82 24.55 18.07
C SER A 65 9.36 23.58 16.98
N ASP A 66 8.49 24.02 16.05
CA ASP A 66 7.96 23.22 14.94
C ASP A 66 8.91 23.26 13.74
N LYS A 67 9.49 24.42 13.43
CA LYS A 67 10.62 24.55 12.49
C LYS A 67 11.78 23.62 12.89
N GLY A 68 12.13 23.61 14.18
CA GLY A 68 13.15 22.69 14.73
C GLY A 68 12.78 21.21 14.66
N LYS A 69 11.49 20.83 14.71
CA LYS A 69 11.05 19.44 14.47
C LYS A 69 11.21 19.08 13.01
N ALA A 70 10.72 19.91 12.09
CA ALA A 70 10.86 19.71 10.65
C ALA A 70 12.34 19.55 10.24
N LEU A 71 13.26 20.35 10.81
CA LEU A 71 14.70 20.17 10.60
C LEU A 71 15.24 18.82 11.12
N THR A 72 14.69 18.30 12.22
CA THR A 72 15.07 16.98 12.76
C THR A 72 14.55 15.84 11.87
N GLU A 73 13.42 16.02 11.20
CA GLU A 73 12.91 15.06 10.21
C GLU A 73 13.72 15.14 8.89
N LEU A 74 14.08 16.36 8.46
CA LEU A 74 14.87 16.63 7.26
C LEU A 74 16.29 16.03 7.30
N LEU A 75 16.86 15.88 8.50
CA LEU A 75 18.18 15.27 8.72
C LEU A 75 18.11 13.79 9.15
N SER A 76 16.94 13.16 9.08
CA SER A 76 16.70 11.79 9.60
C SER A 76 17.60 10.70 9.01
N ASP A 77 18.16 10.87 7.80
CA ASP A 77 19.18 9.96 7.24
C ASP A 77 20.44 9.86 8.09
N TYR A 78 20.73 10.80 8.99
CA TYR A 78 21.86 10.65 9.92
C TYR A 78 21.74 9.39 10.81
N ASN A 79 20.51 8.90 11.04
CA ASN A 79 20.26 7.64 11.72
C ASN A 79 20.73 6.40 10.94
N THR A 80 21.00 6.53 9.64
CA THR A 80 21.64 5.49 8.82
C THR A 80 23.06 5.21 9.30
N TYR A 81 23.77 6.22 9.80
CA TYR A 81 25.20 6.14 10.17
C TYR A 81 25.44 6.09 11.69
N TRP A 82 24.60 6.78 12.46
CA TRP A 82 24.70 6.91 13.92
C TRP A 82 23.39 6.54 14.62
N THR A 83 23.43 6.18 15.91
CA THR A 83 22.22 6.10 16.75
C THR A 83 22.52 6.56 18.17
N ALA A 84 21.75 7.55 18.64
CA ALA A 84 21.83 8.07 20.00
C ALA A 84 21.73 6.95 21.05
N GLY A 85 22.58 7.01 22.09
CA GLY A 85 22.67 6.00 23.15
C GLY A 85 23.14 4.60 22.71
N LYS A 86 23.56 4.42 21.45
CA LYS A 86 24.09 3.13 20.94
C LYS A 86 25.44 3.25 20.25
N GLY A 87 25.68 4.33 19.50
CA GLY A 87 26.92 4.55 18.75
C GLY A 87 26.76 4.38 17.24
N VAL A 88 27.82 3.88 16.60
CA VAL A 88 27.98 3.75 15.15
C VAL A 88 27.20 2.54 14.61
N THR A 89 26.49 2.70 13.50
CA THR A 89 25.80 1.58 12.83
C THR A 89 26.76 0.78 11.93
N GLU A 90 26.37 -0.42 11.49
CA GLU A 90 27.19 -1.19 10.53
C GLU A 90 27.34 -0.46 9.17
N ALA A 91 26.32 0.30 8.74
CA ALA A 91 26.39 1.12 7.52
C ALA A 91 27.23 2.39 7.73
N GLY A 92 27.16 3.00 8.91
CA GLY A 92 27.95 4.17 9.30
C GLY A 92 29.44 3.91 9.41
N LYS A 93 29.88 2.64 9.54
CA LYS A 93 31.28 2.29 9.75
C LYS A 93 32.25 2.87 8.72
N THR A 94 31.90 2.87 7.43
CA THR A 94 32.76 3.44 6.38
C THR A 94 32.63 4.96 6.29
N VAL A 95 31.41 5.49 6.43
CA VAL A 95 31.14 6.93 6.34
C VAL A 95 31.79 7.67 7.50
N LEU A 96 31.54 7.25 8.75
CA LEU A 96 32.11 7.88 9.93
C LEU A 96 33.62 7.63 10.09
N ALA A 97 34.21 6.65 9.39
CA ALA A 97 35.67 6.53 9.28
C ALA A 97 36.30 7.64 8.42
N HIS A 98 35.63 8.03 7.34
CA HIS A 98 36.05 9.18 6.50
C HIS A 98 35.83 10.50 7.24
N ASP A 99 34.68 10.64 7.91
CA ASP A 99 34.32 11.78 8.77
C ASP A 99 35.37 11.99 9.89
N ASP A 100 35.76 10.91 10.60
CA ASP A 100 36.86 10.89 11.58
C ASP A 100 38.20 11.32 10.97
N GLN A 101 38.59 10.71 9.84
CA GLN A 101 39.91 10.93 9.21
C GLN A 101 40.08 12.38 8.75
N LEU A 102 39.06 12.92 8.06
CA LEU A 102 39.10 14.27 7.52
C LEU A 102 39.02 15.33 8.64
N THR A 103 38.31 15.03 9.74
CA THR A 103 38.29 15.87 10.95
C THR A 103 39.67 15.99 11.59
N GLU A 104 40.38 14.89 11.79
CA GLU A 104 41.75 14.91 12.32
C GLU A 104 42.71 15.66 11.40
N SER A 105 42.61 15.42 10.09
CA SER A 105 43.61 15.87 9.13
C SER A 105 43.50 17.38 8.84
N ILE A 106 42.29 17.93 8.66
CA ILE A 106 42.04 19.38 8.55
C ILE A 106 42.54 20.13 9.80
N ASN A 107 42.16 19.66 10.99
CA ASN A 107 42.58 20.27 12.25
C ASN A 107 44.11 20.25 12.44
N GLN A 108 44.76 19.11 12.16
CA GLN A 108 46.21 18.97 12.26
C GLN A 108 46.95 19.74 11.18
N GLN A 109 46.38 19.96 10.00
CA GLN A 109 46.99 20.78 8.95
C GLN A 109 47.01 22.26 9.35
N ALA A 110 45.87 22.81 9.78
CA ALA A 110 45.79 24.19 10.26
C ALA A 110 46.74 24.47 11.44
N ALA A 111 46.99 23.47 12.30
CA ALA A 111 47.95 23.57 13.40
C ALA A 111 49.43 23.63 12.95
N LYS A 112 49.77 23.10 11.76
CA LYS A 112 51.14 23.19 11.19
C LYS A 112 51.38 24.55 10.54
N ASP A 113 50.43 25.07 9.77
CA ASP A 113 50.64 26.32 9.01
C ASP A 113 50.84 27.56 9.89
N THR A 114 50.27 27.56 11.11
CA THR A 114 50.57 28.54 12.17
C THR A 114 52.06 28.53 12.56
N ALA A 115 52.73 27.37 12.58
CA ALA A 115 54.15 27.26 12.90
C ALA A 115 55.06 27.77 11.75
N ASP A 116 54.62 27.59 10.50
CA ASP A 116 55.28 28.10 9.29
C ASP A 116 55.01 29.61 9.05
N LYS A 117 54.15 30.25 9.86
CA LYS A 117 53.68 31.64 9.71
C LYS A 117 52.91 31.92 8.41
N LYS A 118 52.15 30.94 7.91
CA LYS A 118 51.31 31.09 6.72
C LYS A 118 49.89 31.52 7.09
N ASN A 119 49.68 32.83 7.27
CA ASN A 119 48.37 33.48 7.25
C ASN A 119 47.27 32.85 8.15
N ASP A 120 47.70 32.34 9.30
CA ASP A 120 46.98 31.86 10.50
C ASP A 120 45.48 31.53 10.30
N GLN A 121 45.20 30.39 9.65
CA GLN A 121 43.84 29.86 9.50
C GLN A 121 43.12 29.70 10.86
N GLN A 122 43.84 29.31 11.91
CA GLN A 122 43.31 29.17 13.27
C GLN A 122 42.77 30.48 13.86
N ALA A 123 43.36 31.63 13.49
CA ALA A 123 42.89 32.94 13.94
C ALA A 123 41.56 33.34 13.27
N ARG A 124 41.42 33.04 11.97
CA ARG A 124 40.13 33.17 11.25
C ARG A 124 39.07 32.25 11.85
N ALA A 125 39.42 31.01 12.12
CA ALA A 125 38.48 30.05 12.72
C ALA A 125 38.01 30.48 14.12
N PHE A 126 38.89 31.06 14.94
CA PHE A 126 38.53 31.66 16.22
C PHE A 126 37.61 32.88 16.07
N SER A 127 37.82 33.72 15.04
CA SER A 127 36.96 34.86 14.72
C SER A 127 35.55 34.43 14.30
N ASP A 128 35.44 33.48 13.37
CA ASP A 128 34.15 32.92 12.92
C ASP A 128 33.39 32.24 14.07
N ALA A 129 34.10 31.74 15.09
CA ALA A 129 33.47 31.15 16.25
C ALA A 129 32.76 32.13 17.18
N GLN A 130 33.04 33.44 17.11
CA GLN A 130 32.35 34.44 17.92
C GLN A 130 30.94 34.78 17.39
N MET A 131 30.52 34.22 16.24
CA MET A 131 29.22 34.46 15.60
C MET A 131 28.88 35.94 15.35
N ASN A 132 29.88 36.81 15.14
CA ASN A 132 29.62 38.17 14.70
C ASN A 132 29.39 38.19 13.18
N THR A 133 28.18 38.55 12.76
CA THR A 133 27.77 38.69 11.35
C THR A 133 28.71 39.62 10.56
N ALA A 134 29.15 40.72 11.16
CA ALA A 134 30.05 41.69 10.51
C ALA A 134 31.48 41.15 10.35
N ASP A 135 32.01 40.42 11.34
CA ASP A 135 33.34 39.80 11.25
C ASP A 135 33.38 38.57 10.33
N THR A 136 32.29 37.80 10.27
CA THR A 136 32.26 36.53 9.52
C THR A 136 32.01 36.74 8.02
N LEU A 137 31.12 37.67 7.65
CA LEU A 137 30.66 37.80 6.26
C LEU A 137 31.41 38.83 5.41
N TYR A 138 32.07 39.83 6.01
CA TYR A 138 32.60 40.96 5.24
C TYR A 138 33.67 40.56 4.21
N GLU A 139 34.53 39.57 4.52
CA GLU A 139 35.52 39.03 3.57
C GLU A 139 34.84 38.47 2.31
N GLY A 140 33.60 37.95 2.43
CA GLY A 140 32.76 37.46 1.33
C GLY A 140 32.37 38.53 0.31
N LEU A 141 32.50 39.81 0.65
CA LEU A 141 32.23 40.95 -0.24
C LEU A 141 33.51 41.51 -0.89
N GLY A 142 34.68 40.93 -0.59
CA GLY A 142 35.97 41.38 -1.09
C GLY A 142 36.53 42.62 -0.38
N ALA A 143 37.82 42.89 -0.59
CA ALA A 143 38.61 43.79 0.28
C ALA A 143 38.14 45.25 0.35
N THR A 144 37.38 45.74 -0.64
CA THR A 144 36.83 47.11 -0.65
C THR A 144 35.41 47.17 -0.10
N LEU A 145 34.47 46.43 -0.70
CA LEU A 145 33.06 46.46 -0.30
C LEU A 145 32.82 45.82 1.06
N GLY A 146 33.57 44.77 1.39
CA GLY A 146 33.58 44.18 2.73
C GLY A 146 33.98 45.17 3.80
N ARG A 147 34.99 46.01 3.55
CA ARG A 147 35.37 47.04 4.51
C ARG A 147 34.25 48.07 4.71
N TYR A 148 33.62 48.58 3.64
CA TYR A 148 32.50 49.51 3.81
C TYR A 148 31.33 48.85 4.56
N PHE A 149 30.92 47.64 4.17
CA PHE A 149 29.88 46.88 4.89
C PHE A 149 30.20 46.72 6.39
N LYS A 150 31.45 46.41 6.74
CA LYS A 150 31.87 46.29 8.14
C LYS A 150 31.87 47.65 8.87
N ASP A 151 32.55 48.65 8.31
CA ASP A 151 32.61 50.01 8.86
C ASP A 151 31.17 50.59 9.04
N ASP A 152 30.22 50.20 8.18
CA ASP A 152 28.83 50.67 8.16
C ASP A 152 27.89 49.91 9.10
N MET A 153 28.06 48.59 9.23
CA MET A 153 27.40 47.77 10.26
C MET A 153 27.82 48.24 11.67
N GLU A 154 29.12 48.39 11.91
CA GLU A 154 29.65 48.85 13.21
C GLU A 154 29.21 50.29 13.54
N ALA A 155 29.02 51.14 12.54
CA ALA A 155 28.49 52.50 12.69
C ALA A 155 26.96 52.57 12.83
N GLY A 156 26.23 51.46 12.73
CA GLY A 156 24.76 51.42 12.76
C GLY A 156 24.09 52.10 11.56
N LYS A 157 24.78 52.20 10.41
CA LYS A 157 24.23 52.75 9.16
C LYS A 157 23.32 51.76 8.42
N LEU A 158 23.36 50.48 8.76
CA LEU A 158 22.66 49.38 8.08
C LEU A 158 21.60 48.67 8.97
N PRO A 159 20.69 49.40 9.64
CA PRO A 159 19.77 48.82 10.62
C PRO A 159 18.71 47.88 10.02
N LYS A 160 18.25 48.09 8.77
CA LYS A 160 17.31 47.16 8.11
C LYS A 160 18.01 45.85 7.73
N THR A 161 19.24 45.96 7.27
CA THR A 161 20.12 44.82 6.95
C THR A 161 20.41 44.00 8.19
N GLU A 162 20.80 44.65 9.30
CA GLU A 162 20.99 43.98 10.58
C GLU A 162 19.71 43.29 11.07
N ALA A 163 18.57 43.97 11.02
CA ALA A 163 17.28 43.39 11.43
C ALA A 163 16.89 42.17 10.60
N PHE A 164 16.96 42.27 9.26
CA PHE A 164 16.64 41.15 8.36
C PHE A 164 17.59 39.95 8.57
N LEU A 165 18.91 40.19 8.62
CA LEU A 165 19.89 39.13 8.89
C LEU A 165 19.68 38.50 10.27
N ASN A 166 19.11 39.21 11.24
CA ASN A 166 18.80 38.68 12.56
C ASN A 166 17.51 37.86 12.62
N THR A 167 16.51 38.14 11.78
CA THR A 167 15.26 37.37 11.68
C THR A 167 15.39 36.10 10.83
N ALA A 168 16.24 36.11 9.79
CA ALA A 168 16.37 34.96 8.88
C ALA A 168 17.25 33.84 9.46
N GLY A 169 16.70 32.61 9.59
CA GLY A 169 17.44 31.43 10.06
C GLY A 169 16.59 30.39 10.80
N ILE A 170 17.25 29.43 11.44
CA ILE A 170 16.62 28.32 12.19
C ILE A 170 17.49 27.87 13.38
N SER A 171 16.87 27.26 14.40
CA SER A 171 17.57 26.65 15.54
C SER A 171 17.79 25.14 15.36
N THR A 172 19.00 24.68 15.69
CA THR A 172 19.41 23.27 15.66
C THR A 172 19.10 22.48 16.93
N SER A 173 18.64 23.11 18.01
CA SER A 173 18.62 22.49 19.35
C SER A 173 17.81 21.19 19.45
N ASN A 174 16.71 21.07 18.68
CA ASN A 174 15.92 19.83 18.62
C ASN A 174 16.71 18.68 17.97
N ALA A 175 17.46 18.97 16.90
CA ALA A 175 18.27 17.99 16.19
C ALA A 175 19.51 17.60 17.02
N GLU A 176 20.25 18.58 17.54
CA GLU A 176 21.45 18.35 18.37
C GLU A 176 21.15 17.48 19.61
N SER A 177 19.97 17.66 20.22
CA SER A 177 19.51 16.83 21.35
C SER A 177 18.95 15.46 20.93
N THR A 178 18.41 15.32 19.71
CA THR A 178 17.90 14.05 19.18
C THR A 178 19.01 13.10 18.75
N TYR A 179 20.01 13.57 18.00
CA TYR A 179 21.11 12.72 17.53
C TYR A 179 22.22 12.55 18.58
N ALA A 180 22.44 13.57 19.41
CA ALA A 180 23.39 13.56 20.53
C ALA A 180 24.82 13.07 20.17
N HIS A 181 25.29 13.30 18.94
CA HIS A 181 26.59 12.83 18.47
C HIS A 181 27.76 13.44 19.29
N PRO A 182 28.73 12.65 19.81
CA PRO A 182 29.83 13.17 20.63
C PRO A 182 30.81 14.03 19.84
N ARG A 183 31.29 15.13 20.44
CA ARG A 183 32.33 16.02 19.87
C ARG A 183 33.63 15.25 19.52
N PRO A 184 34.44 15.70 18.53
CA PRO A 184 35.67 15.02 18.13
C PRO A 184 36.70 14.78 19.27
N TYR A 185 36.76 15.69 20.23
CA TYR A 185 37.80 15.77 21.27
C TYR A 185 37.44 15.11 22.62
N VAL A 186 36.25 14.49 22.76
CA VAL A 186 35.84 13.81 24.02
C VAL A 186 36.06 12.29 23.96
N ASP A 187 35.88 11.58 25.09
CA ASP A 187 35.77 10.11 25.07
C ASP A 187 34.39 9.71 24.56
N ARG A 188 34.31 9.46 23.25
CA ARG A 188 33.10 9.09 22.53
C ARG A 188 32.59 7.70 22.90
N ALA A 189 33.43 6.85 23.51
CA ALA A 189 33.02 5.51 23.94
C ALA A 189 32.36 5.49 25.33
N ASN A 190 32.58 6.52 26.16
CA ASN A 190 31.98 6.67 27.50
C ASN A 190 31.21 8.01 27.64
N TYR A 191 30.68 8.53 26.53
CA TYR A 191 30.01 9.83 26.45
C TYR A 191 28.80 9.91 27.40
N LYS A 192 28.74 10.96 28.22
CA LYS A 192 27.68 11.20 29.23
C LYS A 192 27.43 10.05 30.23
N GLY A 193 28.37 9.12 30.35
CA GLY A 193 28.22 7.92 31.18
C GLY A 193 27.51 6.75 30.48
N GLU A 194 27.05 6.94 29.24
CA GLU A 194 26.60 5.85 28.37
C GLU A 194 27.80 5.18 27.70
N LYS A 195 27.63 3.92 27.28
CA LYS A 195 28.68 3.16 26.58
C LYS A 195 28.26 2.90 25.14
N LEU A 196 29.00 3.51 24.21
CA LEU A 196 28.66 3.52 22.80
C LEU A 196 29.55 2.54 22.02
N ASP A 197 28.96 1.76 21.12
CA ASP A 197 29.70 0.89 20.19
C ASP A 197 30.22 1.73 19.02
N LEU A 198 31.54 1.92 18.95
CA LEU A 198 32.19 2.68 17.89
C LEU A 198 32.63 1.83 16.69
N LYS A 199 32.25 0.53 16.60
CA LYS A 199 32.56 -0.35 15.46
C LYS A 199 34.04 -0.44 15.06
N SER A 200 34.93 -0.25 16.05
CA SER A 200 36.40 -0.14 15.93
C SER A 200 36.95 1.20 15.41
N LEU A 201 36.13 2.26 15.36
CA LEU A 201 36.62 3.64 15.27
C LEU A 201 37.27 4.08 16.60
N LYS A 202 37.94 5.24 16.59
CA LYS A 202 38.71 5.77 17.73
C LYS A 202 37.79 6.27 18.85
N ASN A 203 38.12 5.95 20.11
CA ASN A 203 37.43 6.51 21.28
C ASN A 203 37.50 8.05 21.34
N THR A 204 38.64 8.64 20.96
CA THR A 204 38.87 10.09 20.92
C THR A 204 39.78 10.38 19.72
N LEU A 205 39.54 11.48 19.01
CA LEU A 205 40.37 11.90 17.87
C LEU A 205 41.58 12.73 18.32
N ASN A 206 42.65 12.69 17.53
CA ASN A 206 43.88 13.44 17.78
C ASN A 206 43.71 14.91 17.37
N ILE A 207 42.95 15.65 18.20
CA ILE A 207 42.63 17.05 18.00
C ILE A 207 43.68 17.97 18.65
N SER A 208 44.28 18.83 17.84
CA SER A 208 45.06 19.98 18.29
C SER A 208 44.10 21.13 18.62
N LYS A 209 43.87 21.38 19.91
CA LYS A 209 43.04 22.52 20.37
C LYS A 209 43.66 23.86 19.95
N VAL A 210 42.82 24.84 19.60
CA VAL A 210 43.24 26.21 19.33
C VAL A 210 43.30 26.99 20.63
N GLN A 211 44.49 27.43 21.04
CA GLN A 211 44.74 28.01 22.37
C GLN A 211 43.78 29.16 22.72
N ALA A 212 43.53 30.10 21.81
CA ALA A 212 42.62 31.22 22.06
C ALA A 212 41.17 30.79 22.36
N TYR A 213 40.73 29.66 21.80
CA TYR A 213 39.41 29.08 22.05
C TYR A 213 39.36 28.27 23.36
N GLU A 214 40.49 27.64 23.74
CA GLU A 214 40.65 27.01 25.05
C GLU A 214 40.79 28.02 26.20
N ASP A 215 41.44 29.15 25.97
CA ASP A 215 41.57 30.26 26.94
C ASP A 215 40.21 30.92 27.25
N GLN A 216 39.22 30.81 26.36
CA GLN A 216 37.81 31.20 26.61
C GLN A 216 37.00 30.13 27.37
N GLY A 217 37.50 28.89 27.50
CA GLY A 217 36.81 27.77 28.15
C GLY A 217 35.80 27.03 27.26
N GLU A 218 35.75 27.34 25.96
CA GLU A 218 34.70 26.90 25.03
C GLU A 218 34.65 25.38 24.84
N TYR A 219 35.81 24.70 24.80
CA TYR A 219 35.88 23.24 24.69
C TYR A 219 35.18 22.53 25.86
N ASP A 220 35.26 23.07 27.07
CA ASP A 220 34.63 22.46 28.25
C ASP A 220 33.12 22.73 28.25
N GLY A 221 32.70 23.93 27.82
CA GLY A 221 31.28 24.29 27.68
C GLY A 221 30.54 23.46 26.61
N LEU A 222 31.23 23.09 25.53
CA LEU A 222 30.66 22.28 24.44
C LEU A 222 30.76 20.77 24.67
N ALA A 223 31.50 20.28 25.66
CA ALA A 223 31.79 18.85 25.84
C ALA A 223 30.55 17.97 26.04
N ASP A 224 29.51 18.50 26.70
CA ASP A 224 28.22 17.84 26.93
C ASP A 224 27.14 18.20 25.88
N SER A 225 27.52 18.79 24.74
CA SER A 225 26.60 19.13 23.64
C SER A 225 26.76 18.20 22.43
N GLY A 226 25.66 17.89 21.74
CA GLY A 226 25.70 17.16 20.47
C GLY A 226 26.45 17.94 19.40
N SER A 227 27.14 17.24 18.48
CA SER A 227 27.84 17.85 17.35
C SER A 227 26.95 18.00 16.11
N PHE A 228 26.01 17.07 15.90
CA PHE A 228 25.23 16.97 14.66
C PHE A 228 23.80 17.49 14.84
N PRO A 229 23.29 18.38 13.95
CA PRO A 229 24.03 19.22 12.99
C PRO A 229 24.77 20.36 13.71
N SER A 230 25.69 21.04 13.02
CA SER A 230 26.40 22.17 13.62
C SER A 230 25.54 23.43 13.69
N GLY A 231 25.10 23.83 14.88
CA GLY A 231 24.42 25.12 15.12
C GLY A 231 25.23 26.35 14.70
N HIS A 232 26.56 26.35 14.90
CA HIS A 232 27.44 27.43 14.45
C HIS A 232 27.56 27.50 12.93
N THR A 233 27.58 26.35 12.25
CA THR A 233 27.51 26.31 10.77
C THR A 233 26.14 26.78 10.30
N THR A 234 25.07 26.36 10.98
CA THR A 234 23.69 26.79 10.69
C THR A 234 23.55 28.31 10.82
N PHE A 235 24.18 28.92 11.83
CA PHE A 235 24.27 30.38 11.95
C PHE A 235 24.98 30.99 10.72
N ALA A 236 26.20 30.53 10.40
CA ALA A 236 26.98 31.07 9.29
C ALA A 236 26.24 30.95 7.95
N PHE A 237 25.60 29.81 7.68
CA PHE A 237 24.76 29.62 6.49
C PHE A 237 23.45 30.42 6.54
N SER A 238 22.82 30.60 7.70
CA SER A 238 21.62 31.46 7.79
C SER A 238 21.96 32.91 7.43
N LYS A 239 22.99 33.50 8.06
CA LYS A 239 23.40 34.88 7.75
C LYS A 239 23.96 34.99 6.32
N GLY A 240 24.70 33.97 5.87
CA GLY A 240 25.30 33.91 4.54
C GLY A 240 24.30 33.81 3.39
N VAL A 241 23.37 32.87 3.47
CA VAL A 241 22.30 32.69 2.48
C VAL A 241 21.37 33.90 2.48
N ALA A 242 21.04 34.46 3.64
CA ALA A 242 20.25 35.69 3.73
C ALA A 242 20.97 36.89 3.07
N LEU A 243 22.27 37.09 3.33
CA LEU A 243 23.06 38.15 2.69
C LEU A 243 23.17 37.92 1.16
N ALA A 244 23.39 36.69 0.71
CA ALA A 244 23.41 36.34 -0.71
C ALA A 244 22.04 36.54 -1.38
N THR A 245 20.93 36.35 -0.66
CA THR A 245 19.57 36.59 -1.17
C THR A 245 19.26 38.08 -1.34
N ILE A 246 19.90 38.99 -0.58
CA ILE A 246 19.73 40.45 -0.77
C ILE A 246 20.84 41.08 -1.63
N LEU A 247 21.98 40.40 -1.81
CA LEU A 247 23.12 40.84 -2.62
C LEU A 247 23.63 39.70 -3.55
N PRO A 248 22.77 39.13 -4.42
CA PRO A 248 23.13 38.00 -5.29
C PRO A 248 24.27 38.31 -6.28
N GLU A 249 24.54 39.59 -6.55
CA GLU A 249 25.68 40.04 -7.36
C GLU A 249 27.05 39.59 -6.82
N LEU A 250 27.13 39.27 -5.52
CA LEU A 250 28.29 38.70 -4.82
C LEU A 250 27.99 37.32 -4.20
N GLY A 251 26.85 36.72 -4.53
CA GLY A 251 26.39 35.44 -4.01
C GLY A 251 27.43 34.30 -4.06
N PRO A 252 28.20 34.10 -5.16
CA PRO A 252 29.23 33.06 -5.21
C PRO A 252 30.33 33.27 -4.17
N GLN A 253 30.79 34.51 -3.99
CA GLN A 253 31.83 34.87 -3.04
C GLN A 253 31.34 34.75 -1.58
N ILE A 254 30.12 35.21 -1.31
CA ILE A 254 29.46 35.08 0.01
C ILE A 254 29.33 33.60 0.38
N MET A 255 28.73 32.77 -0.49
CA MET A 255 28.55 31.34 -0.22
C MET A 255 29.89 30.60 -0.04
N THR A 256 30.93 30.99 -0.77
CA THR A 256 32.28 30.43 -0.58
C THR A 256 32.85 30.78 0.80
N ARG A 257 32.78 32.05 1.24
CA ARG A 257 33.25 32.47 2.58
C ARG A 257 32.48 31.79 3.71
N VAL A 258 31.20 31.53 3.48
CA VAL A 258 30.29 30.86 4.42
C VAL A 258 30.59 29.36 4.54
N SER A 259 30.92 28.68 3.43
CA SER A 259 31.45 27.30 3.50
C SER A 259 32.78 27.23 4.27
N GLU A 260 33.61 28.28 4.20
CA GLU A 260 34.84 28.36 5.00
C GLU A 260 34.54 28.55 6.49
N ALA A 261 33.53 29.35 6.87
CA ALA A 261 33.11 29.49 8.26
C ALA A 261 32.60 28.17 8.85
N GLY A 262 31.94 27.34 8.04
CA GLY A 262 31.63 25.95 8.39
C GLY A 262 32.88 25.08 8.56
N ASN A 263 33.76 25.05 7.55
CA ASN A 263 35.01 24.28 7.57
C ASN A 263 35.93 24.67 8.75
N ASN A 264 35.92 25.95 9.14
CA ASN A 264 36.63 26.49 10.30
C ASN A 264 36.16 25.88 11.64
N ARG A 265 34.98 25.26 11.71
CA ARG A 265 34.58 24.50 12.90
C ARG A 265 35.26 23.13 13.00
N ILE A 266 35.71 22.57 11.87
CA ILE A 266 36.60 21.40 11.80
C ILE A 266 38.04 21.84 12.14
N VAL A 267 38.49 23.03 11.69
CA VAL A 267 39.79 23.61 12.10
C VAL A 267 39.90 23.75 13.62
N LEU A 268 38.84 24.18 14.30
CA LEU A 268 38.76 24.20 15.77
C LEU A 268 38.65 22.81 16.41
N GLY A 269 38.40 21.76 15.63
CA GLY A 269 38.26 20.38 16.08
C GLY A 269 37.00 20.10 16.90
N VAL A 270 35.94 20.90 16.74
CA VAL A 270 34.69 20.79 17.53
C VAL A 270 33.49 20.22 16.76
N HIS A 271 33.65 20.02 15.45
CA HIS A 271 32.63 19.47 14.54
C HIS A 271 33.29 18.61 13.45
N TYR A 272 32.52 17.70 12.86
CA TYR A 272 32.90 16.82 11.75
C TYR A 272 32.30 17.31 10.41
N PRO A 273 32.86 16.91 9.23
CA PRO A 273 32.27 17.16 7.92
C PRO A 273 30.74 16.96 7.82
N LEU A 274 30.19 15.86 8.35
CA LEU A 274 28.74 15.64 8.34
C LEU A 274 27.97 16.68 9.17
N ASP A 275 28.50 17.16 10.29
CA ASP A 275 27.89 18.25 11.06
C ASP A 275 27.80 19.54 10.21
N ILE A 276 28.80 19.78 9.34
CA ILE A 276 28.86 20.94 8.46
C ILE A 276 27.85 20.81 7.31
N MET A 277 27.76 19.62 6.70
CA MET A 277 26.74 19.32 5.68
C MET A 277 25.32 19.46 6.25
N GLY A 278 25.07 18.93 7.45
CA GLY A 278 23.79 19.12 8.16
C GLY A 278 23.51 20.59 8.49
N GLY A 279 24.52 21.37 8.86
CA GLY A 279 24.39 22.81 9.11
C GLY A 279 24.15 23.66 7.84
N HIS A 280 24.70 23.24 6.69
CA HIS A 280 24.42 23.83 5.39
C HIS A 280 22.95 23.64 4.98
N ILE A 281 22.45 22.39 5.10
CA ILE A 281 21.04 22.05 4.88
C ILE A 281 20.16 22.90 5.80
N ALA A 282 20.47 22.92 7.10
CA ALA A 282 19.72 23.67 8.10
C ALA A 282 19.62 25.17 7.79
N GLY A 283 20.75 25.84 7.55
CA GLY A 283 20.77 27.28 7.30
C GLY A 283 20.03 27.68 6.02
N THR A 284 20.14 26.86 4.97
CA THR A 284 19.49 27.11 3.67
C THR A 284 17.97 26.92 3.76
N PHE A 285 17.52 25.79 4.33
CA PHE A 285 16.11 25.52 4.61
C PHE A 285 15.50 26.60 5.53
N GLY A 286 16.24 27.00 6.57
CA GLY A 286 15.82 28.03 7.52
C GLY A 286 15.54 29.37 6.85
N VAL A 287 16.47 29.89 6.05
CA VAL A 287 16.28 31.17 5.34
C VAL A 287 15.15 31.10 4.31
N ALA A 288 15.05 30.02 3.53
CA ALA A 288 13.95 29.86 2.58
C ALA A 288 12.57 29.81 3.27
N THR A 289 12.49 29.12 4.42
CA THR A 289 11.28 29.07 5.26
C THR A 289 10.97 30.43 5.85
N SER A 290 11.97 31.16 6.37
CA SER A 290 11.81 32.55 6.82
C SER A 290 11.30 33.48 5.71
N LEU A 291 11.70 33.28 4.45
CA LEU A 291 11.32 34.16 3.33
C LEU A 291 9.94 33.86 2.71
N SER A 292 9.25 32.81 3.17
CA SER A 292 7.83 32.61 2.87
C SER A 292 6.92 33.53 3.72
N ASP A 293 7.41 34.08 4.82
CA ASP A 293 6.68 35.03 5.67
C ASP A 293 6.65 36.44 5.02
N PRO A 294 5.47 37.10 4.90
CA PRO A 294 5.34 38.39 4.21
C PRO A 294 6.21 39.51 4.78
N ASP A 295 6.29 39.61 6.10
CA ASP A 295 7.01 40.69 6.79
C ASP A 295 8.52 40.49 6.64
N THR A 296 8.98 39.24 6.71
CA THR A 296 10.38 38.86 6.49
C THR A 296 10.80 39.01 5.03
N ALA A 297 9.92 38.66 4.08
CA ALA A 297 10.11 38.91 2.66
C ALA A 297 10.15 40.42 2.32
N GLN A 298 9.38 41.25 3.04
CA GLN A 298 9.47 42.70 2.90
C GLN A 298 10.76 43.25 3.53
N ALA A 299 11.16 42.76 4.71
CA ALA A 299 12.44 43.11 5.34
C ALA A 299 13.65 42.81 4.43
N ALA A 300 13.61 41.72 3.66
CA ALA A 300 14.64 41.40 2.66
C ALA A 300 14.77 42.47 1.56
N LYS A 301 13.65 42.96 1.01
CA LYS A 301 13.65 44.05 0.01
C LYS A 301 14.16 45.36 0.61
N ASP A 302 13.70 45.67 1.82
CA ASP A 302 14.07 46.86 2.57
C ASP A 302 15.58 46.88 2.90
N ALA A 303 16.17 45.71 3.21
CA ALA A 303 17.61 45.52 3.40
C ALA A 303 18.40 45.63 2.08
N ARG A 304 17.92 45.05 0.97
CA ARG A 304 18.56 45.21 -0.35
C ARG A 304 18.66 46.68 -0.77
N ALA A 305 17.56 47.42 -0.62
CA ALA A 305 17.53 48.85 -0.94
C ALA A 305 18.47 49.69 -0.05
N GLU A 306 18.61 49.31 1.22
CA GLU A 306 19.55 49.94 2.16
C GLU A 306 21.01 49.69 1.72
N LEU A 307 21.40 48.44 1.47
CA LEU A 307 22.74 48.07 0.98
C LEU A 307 23.10 48.76 -0.34
N GLN A 308 22.19 48.74 -1.32
CA GLN A 308 22.39 49.39 -2.63
C GLN A 308 22.66 50.90 -2.49
N SER A 309 21.95 51.56 -1.58
CA SER A 309 22.07 53.00 -1.32
C SER A 309 23.35 53.35 -0.54
N VAL A 310 23.59 52.68 0.59
CA VAL A 310 24.68 53.02 1.51
C VAL A 310 26.04 52.68 0.92
N LEU A 311 26.25 51.44 0.46
CA LEU A 311 27.54 51.02 -0.10
C LEU A 311 27.85 51.74 -1.42
N GLY A 312 26.82 52.02 -2.24
CA GLY A 312 26.96 52.82 -3.46
C GLY A 312 27.37 54.27 -3.16
N ALA A 313 26.82 54.89 -2.12
CA ALA A 313 27.21 56.22 -1.66
C ALA A 313 28.64 56.25 -1.12
N ASP A 314 29.06 55.26 -0.31
CA ASP A 314 30.41 55.18 0.25
C ASP A 314 31.47 54.95 -0.86
N CYS A 315 31.18 54.10 -1.87
CA CYS A 315 32.04 53.96 -3.05
C CYS A 315 32.24 55.27 -3.83
N ARG A 316 31.18 56.09 -3.95
CA ARG A 316 31.26 57.42 -4.57
C ARG A 316 32.05 58.41 -3.70
N ALA A 317 31.83 58.41 -2.39
CA ALA A 317 32.53 59.28 -1.45
C ALA A 317 34.05 59.01 -1.42
N ASN A 318 34.44 57.75 -1.57
CA ASN A 318 35.83 57.30 -1.64
C ASN A 318 36.43 57.37 -3.07
N GLY A 319 35.67 57.81 -4.08
CA GLY A 319 36.14 58.01 -5.45
C GLY A 319 36.33 56.73 -6.28
N ILE A 320 35.81 55.59 -5.83
CA ILE A 320 35.80 54.32 -6.58
C ILE A 320 34.90 54.43 -7.82
N THR A 321 33.79 55.15 -7.68
CA THR A 321 32.79 55.40 -8.73
C THR A 321 32.44 56.89 -8.83
N LYS A 322 31.92 57.32 -9.99
CA LYS A 322 31.32 58.66 -10.15
C LYS A 322 29.86 58.70 -9.69
N ASN A 323 29.16 57.59 -9.90
CA ASN A 323 27.77 57.36 -9.53
C ASN A 323 27.69 56.74 -8.13
N ALA A 324 26.52 56.83 -7.50
CA ALA A 324 26.27 56.30 -6.16
C ALA A 324 25.57 54.92 -6.18
N ASP A 325 25.69 54.15 -7.27
CA ASP A 325 25.09 52.82 -7.39
C ASP A 325 26.10 51.70 -7.04
N LEU A 326 25.62 50.70 -6.28
CA LEU A 326 26.43 49.57 -5.84
C LEU A 326 26.91 48.69 -7.00
N HIS A 327 26.11 48.53 -8.07
CA HIS A 327 26.47 47.73 -9.24
C HIS A 327 27.73 48.28 -9.94
N SER A 328 27.80 49.59 -10.18
CA SER A 328 29.02 50.25 -10.67
C SER A 328 30.21 50.05 -9.73
N CYS A 329 30.00 49.97 -8.41
CA CYS A 329 31.08 49.75 -7.46
C CYS A 329 31.61 48.30 -7.51
N ILE A 330 30.73 47.30 -7.57
CA ILE A 330 31.09 45.89 -7.75
C ILE A 330 31.92 45.71 -9.03
N ASN A 331 31.50 46.35 -10.13
CA ASN A 331 32.22 46.30 -11.40
C ASN A 331 33.49 47.18 -11.40
N ALA A 332 33.55 48.23 -10.59
CA ALA A 332 34.76 49.04 -10.40
C ALA A 332 35.85 48.26 -9.65
N THR A 333 35.50 47.56 -8.58
CA THR A 333 36.39 46.75 -7.74
C THR A 333 36.69 45.36 -8.31
N ASN A 334 35.85 44.85 -9.23
CA ASN A 334 35.88 43.45 -9.70
C ASN A 334 35.57 42.44 -8.58
N ALA A 335 34.74 42.83 -7.60
CA ALA A 335 34.38 41.99 -6.45
C ALA A 335 33.61 40.71 -6.85
N ASN A 336 32.82 40.78 -7.93
CA ASN A 336 32.14 39.63 -8.50
C ASN A 336 33.05 38.74 -9.39
N GLY A 337 34.26 39.18 -9.72
CA GLY A 337 35.20 38.47 -10.60
C GLY A 337 34.74 38.30 -12.05
N GLN A 338 34.00 39.27 -12.62
CA GLN A 338 33.51 39.22 -14.01
C GLN A 338 34.41 39.95 -15.02
N SER A 339 35.48 40.61 -14.58
CA SER A 339 36.47 41.22 -15.47
C SER A 339 37.79 40.44 -15.45
N SER A 340 38.04 39.68 -16.51
CA SER A 340 39.35 39.08 -16.83
C SER A 340 40.44 40.11 -17.21
N LYS A 341 40.13 41.41 -17.16
CA LYS A 341 41.03 42.54 -17.45
C LYS A 341 41.37 43.37 -16.21
N LYS A 342 40.95 42.91 -15.02
CA LYS A 342 41.27 43.50 -13.72
C LYS A 342 41.73 42.39 -12.78
N ASP A 343 42.52 42.76 -11.78
CA ASP A 343 42.79 41.87 -10.66
C ASP A 343 41.47 41.49 -9.97
N TYR A 344 41.40 40.29 -9.38
CA TYR A 344 40.20 39.82 -8.71
C TYR A 344 40.04 40.52 -7.35
N GLY A 345 38.97 41.31 -7.21
CA GLY A 345 38.70 42.09 -5.99
C GLY A 345 37.71 41.44 -5.03
N GLY A 346 37.32 40.19 -5.30
CA GLY A 346 36.34 39.44 -4.52
C GLY A 346 36.94 38.80 -3.26
N TYR A 347 36.22 37.83 -2.71
CA TYR A 347 36.72 37.04 -1.58
C TYR A 347 37.90 36.15 -2.00
N THR A 348 39.02 36.28 -1.28
CA THR A 348 40.22 35.45 -1.39
C THR A 348 40.67 34.96 -0.02
N ASN A 349 41.19 33.74 0.06
CA ASN A 349 41.96 33.27 1.21
C ASN A 349 43.45 33.12 0.83
N ALA A 350 44.30 32.68 1.76
CA ALA A 350 45.74 32.58 1.54
C ALA A 350 46.37 31.39 2.27
N PHE A 351 45.58 30.33 2.41
CA PHE A 351 45.93 29.02 2.95
C PHE A 351 45.23 27.94 2.11
N THR A 352 45.71 26.70 2.19
CA THR A 352 45.10 25.55 1.53
C THR A 352 44.47 24.66 2.59
N ASP A 353 43.18 24.33 2.44
CA ASP A 353 42.56 23.24 3.23
C ASP A 353 42.45 21.96 2.38
N GLU A 354 42.36 20.82 3.05
CA GLU A 354 42.42 19.51 2.40
C GLU A 354 41.18 19.17 1.55
N VAL A 355 40.11 19.97 1.64
CA VAL A 355 38.89 19.83 0.85
C VAL A 355 38.94 20.71 -0.39
N SER A 356 39.40 21.95 -0.27
CA SER A 356 39.56 22.86 -1.42
C SER A 356 40.77 22.51 -2.30
N GLY A 357 41.82 21.91 -1.73
CA GLY A 357 43.04 21.49 -2.43
C GLY A 357 43.97 22.62 -2.87
N GLU A 358 43.43 23.81 -3.14
CA GLU A 358 44.15 25.04 -3.49
C GLU A 358 43.54 26.27 -2.76
N PRO A 359 44.27 27.40 -2.64
CA PRO A 359 43.74 28.65 -2.09
C PRO A 359 42.73 29.34 -3.04
N VAL A 360 41.74 30.02 -2.46
CA VAL A 360 40.78 30.85 -3.19
C VAL A 360 41.45 32.14 -3.63
N THR A 361 41.71 32.27 -4.94
CA THR A 361 42.45 33.41 -5.55
C THR A 361 41.67 34.08 -6.69
N ASP A 362 40.59 33.46 -7.17
CA ASP A 362 39.71 33.96 -8.22
C ASP A 362 38.27 33.39 -8.08
N ARG A 363 37.38 33.74 -9.01
CA ARG A 363 36.00 33.23 -9.04
C ARG A 363 35.91 31.71 -9.29
N ALA A 364 36.89 31.11 -9.96
CA ALA A 364 36.85 29.69 -10.33
C ALA A 364 37.27 28.79 -9.15
N SER A 365 38.38 29.14 -8.49
CA SER A 365 38.83 28.55 -7.23
C SER A 365 37.81 28.72 -6.10
N ALA A 366 37.10 29.86 -6.05
CA ALA A 366 35.97 30.04 -5.12
C ALA A 366 34.86 29.00 -5.32
N LEU A 367 34.36 28.85 -6.55
CA LEU A 367 33.32 27.87 -6.89
C LEU A 367 33.77 26.44 -6.60
N ALA A 368 35.00 26.08 -6.98
CA ALA A 368 35.56 24.75 -6.72
C ALA A 368 35.67 24.45 -5.22
N ALA A 369 36.11 25.42 -4.40
CA ALA A 369 36.19 25.27 -2.95
C ALA A 369 34.79 25.08 -2.31
N TYR A 370 33.77 25.77 -2.80
CA TYR A 370 32.39 25.56 -2.33
C TYR A 370 31.85 24.17 -2.73
N GLU A 371 31.98 23.78 -4.00
CA GLU A 371 31.47 22.49 -4.52
C GLU A 371 32.16 21.29 -3.86
N ALA A 372 33.47 21.38 -3.59
CA ALA A 372 34.18 20.36 -2.81
C ALA A 372 33.67 20.28 -1.35
N ARG A 373 33.41 21.44 -0.70
CA ARG A 373 32.85 21.51 0.66
C ARG A 373 31.34 21.18 0.74
N MET A 374 30.64 20.97 -0.37
CA MET A 374 29.30 20.37 -0.36
C MET A 374 29.35 18.85 -0.15
N THR A 375 30.41 18.19 -0.62
CA THR A 375 30.53 16.72 -0.63
C THR A 375 31.59 16.19 0.34
N TYR A 376 32.54 17.02 0.79
CA TYR A 376 33.66 16.66 1.66
C TYR A 376 34.45 15.41 1.20
N GLY A 377 34.42 15.11 -0.10
CA GLY A 377 35.04 13.91 -0.67
C GLY A 377 34.41 12.58 -0.23
N PHE A 378 33.22 12.58 0.39
CA PHE A 378 32.48 11.35 0.67
C PHE A 378 32.17 10.62 -0.63
N THR A 379 32.23 9.29 -0.61
CA THR A 379 31.64 8.46 -1.68
C THR A 379 30.13 8.52 -1.60
N GLN A 380 29.44 8.46 -2.75
CA GLN A 380 28.00 8.25 -2.78
C GLN A 380 27.65 6.89 -2.16
N THR A 381 26.77 6.89 -1.16
CA THR A 381 26.29 5.70 -0.42
C THR A 381 24.80 5.44 -0.59
N GLY A 382 24.05 6.42 -1.09
CA GLY A 382 22.64 6.32 -1.48
C GLY A 382 22.45 6.10 -2.98
N ASP A 383 21.23 6.34 -3.44
CA ASP A 383 20.84 6.24 -4.85
C ASP A 383 21.42 7.41 -5.68
N THR A 384 22.32 7.09 -6.59
CA THR A 384 22.98 8.03 -7.54
C THR A 384 22.17 8.28 -8.82
N THR A 385 21.00 7.66 -8.96
CA THR A 385 20.13 7.80 -10.14
C THR A 385 19.00 8.81 -9.93
N LYS A 386 18.82 9.35 -8.71
CA LYS A 386 17.83 10.40 -8.45
C LYS A 386 18.13 11.62 -9.33
N ARG A 387 17.09 12.13 -9.97
CA ARG A 387 17.09 13.42 -10.66
C ARG A 387 17.16 14.58 -9.65
N PRO A 388 17.51 15.80 -10.09
CA PRO A 388 17.30 17.02 -9.34
C PRO A 388 15.90 17.13 -8.73
N VAL A 389 15.81 17.66 -7.52
CA VAL A 389 14.58 17.87 -6.75
C VAL A 389 14.73 19.21 -6.06
N VAL A 390 13.94 20.19 -6.50
CA VAL A 390 13.89 21.50 -5.89
C VAL A 390 12.83 21.46 -4.79
N PRO A 391 13.19 21.73 -3.53
CA PRO A 391 12.23 21.83 -2.44
C PRO A 391 11.18 22.92 -2.70
N GLU A 392 10.08 22.90 -1.94
CA GLU A 392 9.12 23.99 -1.91
C GLU A 392 9.73 25.19 -1.16
N GLY A 393 9.68 26.39 -1.76
CA GLY A 393 10.21 27.62 -1.18
C GLY A 393 11.69 27.92 -1.47
N ALA A 394 12.42 27.02 -2.14
CA ALA A 394 13.81 27.27 -2.56
C ALA A 394 13.94 28.45 -3.55
N GLU A 395 12.86 28.77 -4.27
CA GLU A 395 12.73 29.90 -5.18
C GLU A 395 12.83 31.26 -4.47
N ASN A 396 12.44 31.33 -3.19
CA ASN A 396 12.51 32.57 -2.40
C ASN A 396 13.97 33.03 -2.18
N LEU A 397 14.95 32.12 -2.29
CA LEU A 397 16.38 32.46 -2.27
C LEU A 397 16.81 33.25 -3.53
N LEU A 398 16.01 33.21 -4.61
CA LEU A 398 16.27 33.89 -5.88
C LEU A 398 15.40 35.12 -6.11
N ALA A 399 14.51 35.48 -5.17
CA ALA A 399 13.49 36.52 -5.40
C ALA A 399 14.08 37.92 -5.69
N ASN A 400 15.30 38.24 -5.23
CA ASN A 400 15.99 39.49 -5.60
C ASN A 400 17.00 39.34 -6.77
N VAL A 401 17.03 38.20 -7.46
CA VAL A 401 17.83 38.05 -8.69
C VAL A 401 17.07 38.74 -9.82
N GLU A 402 17.40 40.01 -10.06
CA GLU A 402 16.72 40.85 -11.04
C GLU A 402 16.84 40.30 -12.48
N TYR A 403 17.98 39.67 -12.83
CA TYR A 403 18.17 38.90 -14.07
C TYR A 403 19.41 37.99 -13.98
N PHE A 404 19.44 36.91 -14.77
CA PHE A 404 20.58 35.99 -14.88
C PHE A 404 21.54 36.32 -16.05
N THR A 405 21.28 37.37 -16.83
CA THR A 405 22.10 37.80 -17.97
C THR A 405 23.18 38.80 -17.57
N THR A 406 24.37 38.30 -17.23
CA THR A 406 25.55 39.17 -17.06
C THR A 406 26.24 39.35 -18.40
N ASP A 407 26.23 40.58 -18.95
CA ASP A 407 27.21 41.14 -19.91
C ASP A 407 26.71 42.46 -20.54
N ASP A 408 25.38 42.68 -20.61
CA ASP A 408 24.78 43.76 -21.41
C ASP A 408 23.91 44.74 -20.60
N ALA A 409 23.73 45.96 -21.12
CA ALA A 409 23.05 47.07 -20.45
C ALA A 409 21.55 47.14 -20.79
N SER A 410 20.83 46.03 -20.58
CA SER A 410 19.38 45.95 -20.76
C SER A 410 18.61 46.79 -19.73
N ASP A 411 17.40 47.22 -20.11
CA ASP A 411 16.52 48.03 -19.25
C ASP A 411 16.03 47.20 -18.05
N PRO A 412 16.28 47.63 -16.78
CA PRO A 412 15.83 46.89 -15.61
C PRO A 412 14.29 46.87 -15.43
N ASP A 413 13.56 47.75 -16.13
CA ASP A 413 12.09 47.74 -16.15
C ASP A 413 11.50 46.75 -17.18
N ASP A 414 12.35 46.04 -17.97
CA ASP A 414 11.89 45.07 -18.96
C ASP A 414 11.30 43.80 -18.33
N ALA A 415 9.97 43.73 -18.33
CA ALA A 415 9.22 42.58 -17.83
C ALA A 415 9.53 41.27 -18.59
N SER A 416 10.08 41.32 -19.81
CA SER A 416 10.52 40.13 -20.56
C SER A 416 11.81 39.49 -20.04
N LEU A 417 12.45 40.06 -19.01
CA LEU A 417 13.62 39.48 -18.34
C LEU A 417 13.30 38.81 -16.99
N LYS A 418 12.09 38.99 -16.46
CA LYS A 418 11.67 38.44 -15.16
C LYS A 418 11.26 36.97 -15.27
N PHE A 419 11.65 36.15 -14.29
CA PHE A 419 11.45 34.70 -14.31
C PHE A 419 10.10 34.30 -13.70
N THR A 420 9.50 33.22 -14.21
CA THR A 420 8.39 32.53 -13.54
C THR A 420 8.92 31.55 -12.48
N THR A 421 8.05 31.11 -11.56
CA THR A 421 8.38 30.06 -10.57
C THR A 421 8.95 28.81 -11.23
N ASP A 422 8.33 28.31 -12.30
CA ASP A 422 8.79 27.09 -12.98
C ASP A 422 10.12 27.28 -13.71
N GLU A 423 10.43 28.49 -14.17
CA GLU A 423 11.75 28.84 -14.71
C GLU A 423 12.81 28.90 -13.59
N LEU A 424 12.50 29.51 -12.44
CA LEU A 424 13.39 29.51 -11.28
C LEU A 424 13.70 28.09 -10.80
N ARG A 425 12.68 27.22 -10.69
CA ARG A 425 12.85 25.81 -10.31
C ARG A 425 13.75 25.08 -11.31
N GLN A 426 13.64 25.33 -12.61
CA GLN A 426 14.54 24.75 -13.60
C GLN A 426 16.00 25.21 -13.43
N VAL A 427 16.23 26.48 -13.07
CA VAL A 427 17.58 27.03 -12.82
C VAL A 427 18.18 26.48 -11.51
N ILE A 428 17.38 26.32 -10.45
CA ILE A 428 17.80 25.65 -9.20
C ILE A 428 18.17 24.19 -9.48
N ALA A 429 17.30 23.44 -10.17
CA ALA A 429 17.52 22.04 -10.54
C ALA A 429 18.81 21.84 -11.35
N ALA A 430 19.11 22.74 -12.29
CA ALA A 430 20.34 22.71 -13.08
C ALA A 430 21.60 23.03 -12.25
N SER A 431 21.47 23.68 -11.10
CA SER A 431 22.60 23.97 -10.21
C SER A 431 23.04 22.76 -9.38
N GLU A 432 22.16 21.79 -9.13
CA GLU A 432 22.39 20.72 -8.16
C GLU A 432 23.69 19.91 -8.41
N ILE A 433 24.26 19.37 -7.33
CA ILE A 433 25.29 18.32 -7.38
C ILE A 433 24.63 16.94 -7.61
N GLU A 434 25.44 15.93 -7.91
CA GLU A 434 24.96 14.55 -8.07
C GLU A 434 24.27 14.01 -6.80
N SER A 435 23.38 13.05 -6.97
CA SER A 435 22.64 12.41 -5.86
C SER A 435 23.43 11.29 -5.19
N GLY A 436 22.93 10.81 -4.04
CA GLY A 436 23.49 9.66 -3.32
C GLY A 436 24.61 9.96 -2.32
N TYR A 437 25.06 11.21 -2.15
CA TYR A 437 25.95 11.58 -1.03
C TYR A 437 25.23 11.43 0.33
N PRO A 438 25.94 11.34 1.47
CA PRO A 438 25.31 11.32 2.80
C PRO A 438 24.35 12.50 3.03
N LEU A 439 23.24 12.26 3.75
CA LEU A 439 22.14 13.21 3.99
C LEU A 439 21.25 13.53 2.78
N ASP A 440 21.56 13.06 1.57
CA ASP A 440 20.72 13.18 0.37
C ASP A 440 19.38 12.40 0.47
N ALA A 441 19.31 11.40 1.35
CA ALA A 441 18.13 10.54 1.46
C ALA A 441 16.92 11.21 2.15
N SER A 442 17.16 12.07 3.15
CA SER A 442 16.10 12.75 3.91
C SER A 442 15.97 14.24 3.63
N SER A 443 16.99 14.89 3.06
CA SER A 443 17.05 16.36 2.96
C SER A 443 16.19 16.99 1.85
N ASP A 444 15.28 16.24 1.23
CA ASP A 444 14.33 16.70 0.20
C ASP A 444 14.96 17.44 -1.02
N GLY A 445 16.27 17.32 -1.19
CA GLY A 445 17.05 18.05 -2.20
C GLY A 445 17.80 19.28 -1.68
N TRP A 446 17.50 19.80 -0.48
CA TRP A 446 18.23 20.93 0.15
C TRP A 446 19.75 20.68 0.22
N GLY A 447 20.18 19.44 0.46
CA GLY A 447 21.60 19.08 0.49
C GLY A 447 22.33 19.16 -0.86
N ARG A 448 21.59 19.17 -1.99
CA ARG A 448 22.17 19.18 -3.33
C ARG A 448 22.21 20.56 -3.99
N ILE A 449 21.48 21.56 -3.50
CA ILE A 449 21.44 22.90 -4.10
C ILE A 449 22.81 23.58 -4.01
N ASN A 450 23.50 23.75 -5.15
CA ASN A 450 24.78 24.44 -5.19
C ASN A 450 24.55 25.96 -5.36
N LEU A 451 24.31 26.66 -4.25
CA LEU A 451 23.99 28.09 -4.28
C LEU A 451 25.10 28.94 -4.90
N ALA A 452 26.38 28.61 -4.67
CA ALA A 452 27.49 29.37 -5.25
C ALA A 452 27.50 29.29 -6.79
N LYS A 453 27.27 28.10 -7.35
CA LYS A 453 27.08 27.84 -8.79
C LYS A 453 25.80 28.50 -9.32
N LEU A 454 24.70 28.42 -8.57
CA LEU A 454 23.40 28.99 -8.91
C LEU A 454 23.45 30.51 -9.17
N TYR A 455 24.12 31.29 -8.30
CA TYR A 455 24.38 32.72 -8.52
C TYR A 455 25.40 33.01 -9.65
N THR A 456 25.75 32.01 -10.47
CA THR A 456 26.50 32.18 -11.73
C THR A 456 25.71 31.78 -12.97
N ALA A 457 24.45 31.39 -12.82
CA ALA A 457 23.64 30.96 -13.95
C ALA A 457 23.52 32.05 -15.01
N ARG A 458 23.63 31.65 -16.28
CA ARG A 458 23.26 32.41 -17.47
C ARG A 458 22.21 31.60 -18.22
N VAL A 459 21.07 32.22 -18.49
CA VAL A 459 19.89 31.56 -19.05
C VAL A 459 19.50 32.26 -20.35
N THR A 460 19.06 31.49 -21.34
CA THR A 460 18.50 32.01 -22.60
C THR A 460 17.09 31.50 -22.80
N PHE A 461 16.26 32.25 -23.54
CA PHE A 461 14.88 31.89 -23.88
C PHE A 461 14.68 31.79 -25.40
N ASP A 462 13.60 31.15 -25.86
CA ASP A 462 13.19 31.15 -27.28
C ASP A 462 12.29 32.34 -27.66
N GLY A 463 11.71 33.02 -26.67
CA GLY A 463 10.84 34.19 -26.83
C GLY A 463 10.86 35.11 -25.61
N THR A 464 10.16 36.23 -25.70
CA THR A 464 10.14 37.28 -24.67
C THR A 464 8.98 37.17 -23.69
N ASP A 465 7.84 36.60 -24.09
CA ASP A 465 6.64 36.47 -23.25
C ASP A 465 6.82 35.40 -22.16
N PRO A 466 6.85 35.75 -20.85
CA PRO A 466 7.02 34.78 -19.77
C PRO A 466 5.87 33.77 -19.65
N ALA A 467 4.72 33.99 -20.30
CA ALA A 467 3.60 33.05 -20.29
C ALA A 467 3.72 31.95 -21.37
N THR A 468 4.61 32.09 -22.36
CA THR A 468 4.68 31.17 -23.52
C THR A 468 6.10 30.76 -23.94
N ARG A 469 7.13 31.51 -23.53
CA ARG A 469 8.54 31.17 -23.80
C ARG A 469 9.01 29.93 -23.04
N LYS A 470 10.14 29.38 -23.46
CA LYS A 470 10.87 28.28 -22.81
C LYS A 470 12.34 28.63 -22.64
N ILE A 471 12.95 28.07 -21.60
CA ILE A 471 14.41 28.12 -21.42
C ILE A 471 15.07 27.29 -22.53
N THR A 472 15.93 27.92 -23.33
CA THR A 472 16.71 27.28 -24.41
C THR A 472 18.11 26.86 -23.99
N SER A 473 18.66 27.46 -22.94
CA SER A 473 19.89 26.99 -22.30
C SER A 473 20.01 27.51 -20.86
N ILE A 474 20.72 26.75 -20.03
CA ILE A 474 21.24 27.18 -18.72
C ILE A 474 22.73 26.83 -18.73
N SER A 475 23.57 27.78 -18.34
CA SER A 475 25.02 27.61 -18.23
C SER A 475 25.54 28.31 -16.98
N PHE A 476 26.74 27.95 -16.51
CA PHE A 476 27.31 28.45 -15.25
C PHE A 476 28.76 28.91 -15.45
N GLY A 477 29.22 29.82 -14.59
CA GLY A 477 30.60 30.32 -14.59
C GLY A 477 30.89 31.44 -15.60
N HIS A 478 32.16 31.53 -16.06
CA HIS A 478 32.67 32.67 -16.83
C HIS A 478 33.47 32.18 -18.06
N HIS A 479 32.81 32.22 -19.23
CA HIS A 479 33.30 31.94 -20.60
C HIS A 479 34.40 30.85 -20.79
N ARG A 480 33.96 29.61 -21.10
CA ARG A 480 34.33 28.88 -22.35
C ARG A 480 33.79 27.46 -22.48
N ASN A 481 33.29 26.86 -21.40
CA ASN A 481 32.65 25.54 -21.45
C ASN A 481 31.12 25.72 -21.59
N GLU A 482 30.67 26.08 -22.78
CA GLU A 482 29.25 26.22 -23.12
C GLU A 482 28.59 24.82 -23.20
N VAL A 483 28.04 24.35 -22.09
CA VAL A 483 27.24 23.12 -22.04
C VAL A 483 25.89 23.39 -22.68
N LYS A 484 25.71 22.94 -23.93
CA LYS A 484 24.38 22.90 -24.55
C LYS A 484 23.53 21.85 -23.85
N ILE A 485 22.45 22.29 -23.23
CA ILE A 485 21.44 21.40 -22.64
C ILE A 485 20.54 20.90 -23.78
N GLU A 486 20.87 19.74 -24.36
CA GLU A 486 20.09 19.10 -25.44
C GLU A 486 18.84 18.34 -24.93
N LYS A 487 18.36 18.63 -23.72
CA LYS A 487 17.07 18.15 -23.21
C LYS A 487 16.26 19.28 -22.57
N ALA A 488 15.12 19.57 -23.18
CA ALA A 488 14.12 20.45 -22.60
C ALA A 488 13.60 19.90 -21.26
N GLU A 489 13.12 20.81 -20.41
CA GLU A 489 12.13 20.60 -19.34
C GLU A 489 12.23 19.26 -18.58
N VAL A 490 12.75 19.32 -17.35
CA VAL A 490 12.62 18.23 -16.38
C VAL A 490 11.52 18.59 -15.37
N PRO A 491 10.24 18.24 -15.64
CA PRO A 491 9.18 18.33 -14.63
C PRO A 491 9.59 17.64 -13.31
N THR A 492 9.35 18.30 -12.18
CA THR A 492 9.40 17.70 -10.82
C THR A 492 8.04 17.10 -10.46
N GLN A 493 8.03 16.06 -9.61
CA GLN A 493 6.78 15.42 -9.18
C GLN A 493 6.06 16.32 -8.15
N PRO A 494 4.74 16.56 -8.29
CA PRO A 494 3.94 17.16 -7.23
C PRO A 494 3.97 16.32 -5.95
N LYS A 495 3.54 16.92 -4.83
CA LYS A 495 3.17 16.17 -3.63
C LYS A 495 1.92 15.32 -3.93
N ALA A 496 1.85 14.13 -3.33
CA ALA A 496 0.65 13.30 -3.38
C ALA A 496 -0.46 13.91 -2.51
N ASP A 497 -1.70 13.86 -3.00
CA ASP A 497 -2.92 14.07 -2.23
C ASP A 497 -3.61 12.73 -1.89
N THR A 498 -4.70 12.77 -1.13
CA THR A 498 -5.44 11.57 -0.67
C THR A 498 -5.82 10.63 -1.83
N LEU A 499 -6.17 11.18 -3.00
CA LEU A 499 -6.47 10.39 -4.18
C LEU A 499 -5.20 9.78 -4.81
N SER A 500 -4.11 10.55 -4.88
CA SER A 500 -2.81 10.05 -5.33
C SER A 500 -2.27 8.94 -4.41
N GLU A 501 -2.56 8.98 -3.11
CA GLU A 501 -2.27 7.88 -2.18
C GLU A 501 -3.13 6.64 -2.46
N LEU A 502 -4.46 6.79 -2.59
CA LEU A 502 -5.39 5.70 -2.90
C LEU A 502 -5.03 4.97 -4.21
N LEU A 503 -4.44 5.70 -5.17
CA LEU A 503 -3.99 5.19 -6.45
C LEU A 503 -2.47 4.91 -6.50
N GLY A 504 -1.76 5.02 -5.38
CA GLY A 504 -0.29 4.98 -5.31
C GLY A 504 0.35 3.68 -5.82
N ASP A 505 -0.40 2.58 -5.88
CA ASP A 505 0.02 1.33 -6.54
C ASP A 505 0.39 1.53 -8.02
N TYR A 506 -0.12 2.57 -8.68
CA TYR A 506 0.16 2.85 -10.08
C TYR A 506 1.66 3.06 -10.35
N ASN A 507 2.38 3.68 -9.39
CA ASN A 507 3.83 3.88 -9.44
C ASN A 507 4.65 2.56 -9.41
N LYS A 508 4.02 1.40 -9.24
CA LYS A 508 4.66 0.07 -9.40
C LYS A 508 4.79 -0.35 -10.87
N TYR A 509 4.00 0.26 -11.76
CA TYR A 509 3.97 -0.06 -13.18
C TYR A 509 4.63 1.05 -14.01
N PHE A 510 4.22 2.31 -13.76
CA PHE A 510 4.68 3.47 -14.51
C PHE A 510 4.97 4.66 -13.59
N ASP A 511 6.10 5.32 -13.81
CA ASP A 511 6.54 6.51 -13.11
C ASP A 511 7.25 7.46 -14.10
N PHE A 512 6.52 8.47 -14.58
CA PHE A 512 7.03 9.55 -15.45
C PHE A 512 8.28 10.25 -14.89
N TYR A 513 8.36 10.36 -13.57
CA TYR A 513 9.38 11.13 -12.86
C TYR A 513 10.67 10.35 -12.63
N LYS A 514 10.61 9.02 -12.52
CA LYS A 514 11.78 8.12 -12.61
C LYS A 514 12.16 7.80 -14.06
N GLY A 515 11.21 7.84 -15.00
CA GLY A 515 11.51 7.88 -16.44
C GLY A 515 10.70 6.95 -17.33
N GLY A 516 9.55 6.43 -16.88
CA GLY A 516 8.67 5.60 -17.69
C GLY A 516 8.27 4.32 -16.96
N VAL A 517 8.39 3.16 -17.61
CA VAL A 517 8.04 1.86 -17.03
C VAL A 517 9.02 1.48 -15.91
N ILE A 518 8.50 1.03 -14.78
CA ILE A 518 9.31 0.63 -13.61
C ILE A 518 9.81 -0.82 -13.75
N ASP A 519 11.01 -1.07 -13.23
CA ASP A 519 11.93 -2.19 -13.48
C ASP A 519 11.27 -3.58 -13.66
N ASN A 520 10.80 -3.79 -14.89
CA ASN A 520 10.07 -4.94 -15.40
C ASN A 520 8.75 -5.25 -14.64
N ASP A 521 7.63 -4.78 -15.20
CA ASP A 521 6.28 -5.28 -14.93
C ASP A 521 6.14 -6.77 -15.33
N LYS A 522 6.57 -7.66 -14.44
CA LYS A 522 6.70 -9.12 -14.67
C LYS A 522 5.36 -9.82 -14.96
N THR A 523 4.26 -9.14 -14.65
CA THR A 523 2.87 -9.54 -14.90
C THR A 523 2.42 -9.20 -16.32
N GLY A 524 3.00 -8.18 -16.95
CA GLY A 524 2.56 -7.62 -18.23
C GLY A 524 1.27 -6.81 -18.08
N THR A 525 1.13 -6.07 -16.98
CA THR A 525 0.00 -5.17 -16.67
C THR A 525 -0.15 -4.09 -17.74
N LEU A 526 0.88 -3.27 -17.98
CA LEU A 526 0.81 -2.20 -18.99
C LEU A 526 0.73 -2.76 -20.42
N ALA A 527 1.31 -3.94 -20.67
CA ALA A 527 1.18 -4.62 -21.95
C ALA A 527 -0.25 -5.13 -22.21
N HIS A 528 -0.98 -5.51 -21.16
CA HIS A 528 -2.41 -5.82 -21.21
C HIS A 528 -3.27 -4.56 -21.34
N ASP A 529 -2.92 -3.50 -20.60
CA ASP A 529 -3.57 -2.17 -20.66
C ASP A 529 -3.50 -1.59 -22.09
N ASP A 530 -2.32 -1.64 -22.72
CA ASP A 530 -2.07 -1.31 -24.13
C ASP A 530 -2.91 -2.14 -25.10
N ALA A 531 -2.78 -3.48 -25.00
CA ALA A 531 -3.41 -4.39 -25.95
C ALA A 531 -4.95 -4.32 -25.87
N LEU A 532 -5.49 -4.19 -24.67
CA LEU A 532 -6.93 -4.09 -24.44
C LEU A 532 -7.48 -2.72 -24.86
N THR A 533 -6.70 -1.63 -24.68
CA THR A 533 -7.03 -0.30 -25.22
C THR A 533 -7.18 -0.35 -26.75
N GLU A 534 -6.21 -0.94 -27.45
CA GLU A 534 -6.31 -1.14 -28.90
C GLU A 534 -7.49 -2.05 -29.28
N GLN A 535 -7.73 -3.14 -28.56
CA GLN A 535 -8.81 -4.08 -28.86
C GLN A 535 -10.19 -3.41 -28.73
N ILE A 536 -10.48 -2.74 -27.60
CA ILE A 536 -11.77 -2.07 -27.37
C ILE A 536 -12.01 -0.98 -28.42
N ASN A 537 -11.03 -0.09 -28.63
CA ASN A 537 -11.15 1.00 -29.60
C ASN A 537 -11.32 0.51 -31.05
N ASN A 538 -10.45 -0.41 -31.53
CA ASN A 538 -10.53 -0.88 -32.91
C ASN A 538 -11.75 -1.76 -33.17
N LYS A 539 -12.24 -2.52 -32.16
CA LYS A 539 -13.50 -3.26 -32.27
C LYS A 539 -14.68 -2.29 -32.41
N ALA A 540 -14.74 -1.26 -31.56
CA ALA A 540 -15.75 -0.21 -31.64
C ALA A 540 -15.63 0.65 -32.90
N ALA A 541 -14.49 0.64 -33.60
CA ALA A 541 -14.32 1.26 -34.92
C ALA A 541 -14.66 0.32 -36.10
N ALA A 542 -14.48 -1.00 -35.97
CA ALA A 542 -14.68 -1.95 -37.06
C ALA A 542 -16.12 -2.01 -37.61
N ASP A 543 -17.12 -1.65 -36.79
CA ASP A 543 -18.52 -1.54 -37.21
C ASP A 543 -18.85 -0.23 -37.98
N ASN A 544 -17.87 0.65 -38.21
CA ASN A 544 -18.02 1.89 -38.98
C ASN A 544 -18.18 1.63 -40.49
N LYS A 545 -19.32 2.09 -41.05
CA LYS A 545 -19.53 2.21 -42.50
C LYS A 545 -19.81 3.67 -42.86
N ALA A 546 -18.74 4.44 -42.98
CA ALA A 546 -18.70 5.85 -43.41
C ALA A 546 -19.37 6.85 -42.45
N GLY A 547 -19.15 6.67 -41.14
CA GLY A 547 -19.53 7.62 -40.10
C GLY A 547 -19.41 7.00 -38.70
N ALA A 548 -19.38 7.83 -37.66
CA ALA A 548 -19.39 7.34 -36.29
C ALA A 548 -20.60 6.40 -36.09
N ASN A 549 -20.34 5.15 -35.67
CA ASN A 549 -21.40 4.18 -35.41
C ASN A 549 -22.09 4.46 -34.06
N ASP A 550 -23.10 3.67 -33.69
CA ASP A 550 -23.92 3.97 -32.52
C ASP A 550 -23.18 3.87 -31.19
N GLN A 551 -22.15 3.02 -31.06
CA GLN A 551 -21.27 3.01 -29.89
C GLN A 551 -20.39 4.27 -29.85
N GLN A 552 -19.78 4.64 -30.98
CA GLN A 552 -18.95 5.84 -31.09
C GLN A 552 -19.75 7.13 -30.83
N LYS A 553 -21.01 7.22 -31.30
CA LYS A 553 -21.93 8.33 -30.96
C LYS A 553 -22.21 8.39 -29.47
N ARG A 554 -22.54 7.25 -28.85
CA ARG A 554 -22.81 7.19 -27.41
C ARG A 554 -21.58 7.51 -26.59
N ALA A 555 -20.39 7.13 -27.04
CA ALA A 555 -19.13 7.50 -26.40
C ALA A 555 -18.84 9.01 -26.48
N VAL A 556 -19.19 9.68 -27.59
CA VAL A 556 -19.15 11.15 -27.69
C VAL A 556 -20.20 11.79 -26.77
N SER A 557 -21.38 11.19 -26.63
CA SER A 557 -22.39 11.63 -25.67
C SER A 557 -21.87 11.55 -24.24
N ASP A 558 -21.39 10.39 -23.80
CA ASP A 558 -20.85 10.13 -22.45
C ASP A 558 -19.66 11.04 -22.12
N ALA A 559 -18.95 11.54 -23.14
CA ALA A 559 -17.86 12.50 -22.99
C ALA A 559 -18.30 13.96 -22.80
N ALA A 560 -19.58 14.29 -22.97
CA ALA A 560 -20.11 15.64 -22.76
C ALA A 560 -20.29 15.99 -21.27
N MET A 561 -20.19 15.01 -20.36
CA MET A 561 -20.36 15.19 -18.90
C MET A 561 -21.73 15.79 -18.52
N ASP A 562 -22.79 15.42 -19.24
CA ASP A 562 -24.18 15.79 -18.94
C ASP A 562 -24.94 14.54 -18.49
N SER A 563 -25.11 14.36 -17.17
CA SER A 563 -25.81 13.19 -16.61
C SER A 563 -27.31 13.14 -16.96
N THR A 564 -27.92 14.28 -17.30
CA THR A 564 -29.33 14.39 -17.70
C THR A 564 -29.55 13.82 -19.11
N GLU A 565 -28.60 14.04 -20.00
CA GLU A 565 -28.63 13.54 -21.38
C GLU A 565 -27.99 12.16 -21.55
N THR A 566 -27.00 11.79 -20.73
CA THR A 566 -26.16 10.59 -20.99
C THR A 566 -26.54 9.34 -20.20
N LEU A 567 -26.88 9.44 -18.91
CA LEU A 567 -26.95 8.28 -18.00
C LEU A 567 -28.39 7.80 -17.72
N TYR A 568 -29.40 8.55 -18.17
CA TYR A 568 -30.82 8.25 -17.96
C TYR A 568 -31.26 6.87 -18.49
N ASP A 569 -30.56 6.28 -19.46
CA ASP A 569 -30.87 4.95 -20.00
C ASP A 569 -30.58 3.79 -19.03
N ALA A 570 -29.85 4.05 -17.93
CA ALA A 570 -29.74 3.14 -16.78
C ALA A 570 -31.12 2.75 -16.22
N LEU A 571 -32.06 3.70 -16.17
CA LEU A 571 -33.38 3.51 -15.57
C LEU A 571 -34.37 2.79 -16.53
N GLY A 572 -33.90 2.32 -17.69
CA GLY A 572 -34.73 1.75 -18.74
C GLY A 572 -35.59 2.78 -19.48
N PRO A 573 -36.33 2.37 -20.51
CA PRO A 573 -36.96 3.29 -21.48
C PRO A 573 -38.18 4.05 -20.93
N VAL A 574 -38.69 3.68 -19.74
CA VAL A 574 -39.86 4.31 -19.11
C VAL A 574 -39.45 5.25 -17.98
N LEU A 575 -38.82 4.73 -16.93
CA LEU A 575 -38.38 5.55 -15.79
C LEU A 575 -37.24 6.50 -16.19
N GLY A 576 -36.35 6.08 -17.10
CA GLY A 576 -35.32 6.95 -17.68
C GLY A 576 -35.91 8.12 -18.46
N LYS A 577 -37.03 7.93 -19.17
CA LYS A 577 -37.74 9.04 -19.82
C LYS A 577 -38.26 10.03 -18.78
N TYR A 578 -38.88 9.55 -17.70
CA TYR A 578 -39.39 10.45 -16.66
C TYR A 578 -38.26 11.19 -15.95
N TYR A 579 -37.18 10.51 -15.55
CA TYR A 579 -36.00 11.16 -14.99
C TYR A 579 -35.51 12.28 -15.90
N LYS A 580 -35.33 11.99 -17.20
CA LYS A 580 -34.95 12.99 -18.20
C LYS A 580 -35.97 14.13 -18.36
N ASP A 581 -37.27 13.86 -18.28
CA ASP A 581 -38.32 14.90 -18.29
C ASP A 581 -38.28 15.77 -17.03
N GLY A 582 -37.89 15.22 -15.87
CA GLY A 582 -37.77 15.94 -14.60
C GLY A 582 -36.50 16.77 -14.48
N MET A 583 -35.41 16.30 -15.07
CA MET A 583 -34.11 17.00 -15.16
C MET A 583 -34.07 18.08 -16.26
N GLN A 584 -35.07 18.16 -17.15
CA GLN A 584 -35.16 19.22 -18.15
C GLN A 584 -35.15 20.61 -17.48
N GLY A 585 -34.22 21.46 -17.92
CA GLY A 585 -34.00 22.80 -17.36
C GLY A 585 -32.91 22.88 -16.28
N CYS A 586 -32.43 21.76 -15.74
CA CYS A 586 -31.37 21.71 -14.73
C CYS A 586 -29.95 21.98 -15.30
N GLU A 587 -29.83 22.82 -16.33
CA GLU A 587 -28.52 23.22 -16.88
C GLU A 587 -27.69 23.96 -15.82
N TYR A 588 -26.38 23.71 -15.77
CA TYR A 588 -25.47 24.31 -14.80
C TYR A 588 -25.64 25.84 -14.68
N GLY A 589 -26.06 26.31 -13.50
CA GLY A 589 -26.38 27.72 -13.21
C GLY A 589 -27.84 28.15 -13.44
N LYS A 590 -28.75 27.22 -13.81
CA LYS A 590 -30.20 27.43 -13.85
C LYS A 590 -30.88 26.58 -12.77
N TYR A 591 -31.75 27.22 -11.98
CA TYR A 591 -32.48 26.58 -10.87
C TYR A 591 -34.00 26.48 -11.14
N ASP A 592 -34.41 26.43 -12.41
CA ASP A 592 -35.81 26.34 -12.85
C ASP A 592 -36.05 24.98 -13.51
N CYS A 593 -36.03 23.92 -12.69
CA CYS A 593 -36.25 22.55 -13.12
C CYS A 593 -36.99 21.72 -12.05
N THR A 594 -37.54 20.57 -12.42
CA THR A 594 -38.48 19.83 -11.55
C THR A 594 -37.79 19.01 -10.47
N LEU A 595 -36.55 18.58 -10.73
CA LEU A 595 -35.74 17.76 -9.83
C LEU A 595 -34.55 18.55 -9.25
N ALA A 596 -34.82 19.72 -8.69
CA ALA A 596 -33.81 20.68 -8.26
C ALA A 596 -32.97 20.23 -7.05
N ASN A 597 -33.54 19.44 -6.13
CA ASN A 597 -32.76 18.84 -5.04
C ASN A 597 -31.91 17.66 -5.55
N VAL A 598 -32.41 16.90 -6.54
CA VAL A 598 -31.61 15.87 -7.22
C VAL A 598 -30.42 16.50 -7.95
N GLN A 599 -30.64 17.55 -8.76
CA GLN A 599 -29.55 18.27 -9.42
C GLN A 599 -28.55 18.81 -8.40
N GLY A 600 -28.99 19.51 -7.35
CA GLY A 600 -28.09 20.06 -6.34
C GLY A 600 -27.28 19.00 -5.59
N PHE A 601 -27.84 17.80 -5.39
CA PHE A 601 -27.08 16.66 -4.87
C PHE A 601 -26.10 16.09 -5.91
N LEU A 602 -26.48 15.96 -7.18
CA LEU A 602 -25.56 15.45 -8.21
C LEU A 602 -24.42 16.44 -8.52
N ASP A 603 -24.68 17.75 -8.50
CA ASP A 603 -23.66 18.80 -8.58
C ASP A 603 -22.67 18.71 -7.39
N TRP A 604 -23.17 18.53 -6.16
CA TRP A 604 -22.32 18.26 -5.00
C TRP A 604 -21.48 16.98 -5.19
N ALA A 605 -22.08 15.93 -5.76
CA ALA A 605 -21.42 14.65 -5.96
C ALA A 605 -20.22 14.79 -6.91
N ASP A 606 -20.34 15.54 -8.01
CA ASP A 606 -19.22 15.80 -8.93
C ASP A 606 -17.98 16.32 -8.18
N TYR A 607 -18.15 17.38 -7.38
CA TYR A 607 -17.06 18.02 -6.65
C TYR A 607 -16.45 17.17 -5.52
N SER A 608 -17.03 16.01 -5.18
CA SER A 608 -16.51 15.12 -4.15
C SER A 608 -15.16 14.44 -4.51
N ALA A 609 -14.76 14.40 -5.78
CA ALA A 609 -13.48 13.82 -6.21
C ALA A 609 -12.85 14.53 -7.42
N SER A 610 -11.72 15.23 -7.21
CA SER A 610 -10.94 15.85 -8.29
C SER A 610 -9.71 15.01 -8.67
N THR A 611 -9.50 14.83 -9.98
CA THR A 611 -8.32 14.12 -10.51
C THR A 611 -7.14 15.05 -10.83
N GLY A 612 -7.25 16.36 -10.56
CA GLY A 612 -6.28 17.38 -10.99
C GLY A 612 -4.86 17.15 -10.49
N THR A 613 -4.69 16.86 -9.19
CA THR A 613 -3.38 16.55 -8.59
C THR A 613 -2.85 15.22 -9.11
N ALA A 614 -3.66 14.15 -9.02
CA ALA A 614 -3.27 12.80 -9.43
C ALA A 614 -2.78 12.74 -10.89
N LYS A 615 -3.43 13.47 -11.81
CA LYS A 615 -2.98 13.58 -13.20
C LYS A 615 -1.61 14.21 -13.37
N LYS A 616 -1.29 15.24 -12.57
CA LYS A 616 0.05 15.84 -12.50
C LYS A 616 1.05 14.96 -11.75
N TYR A 617 0.58 14.12 -10.82
CA TYR A 617 1.41 13.22 -10.01
C TYR A 617 1.88 11.98 -10.78
N PHE A 618 1.00 11.38 -11.60
CA PHE A 618 1.29 10.15 -12.35
C PHE A 618 1.71 10.38 -13.80
N GLN A 619 1.20 11.42 -14.48
CA GLN A 619 1.67 11.87 -15.80
C GLN A 619 1.72 10.81 -16.92
N HIS A 620 0.86 9.78 -16.89
CA HIS A 620 0.85 8.74 -17.92
C HIS A 620 0.51 9.30 -19.33
N PRO A 621 1.30 9.01 -20.39
CA PRO A 621 1.02 9.48 -21.75
C PRO A 621 -0.28 8.92 -22.31
N ARG A 622 -1.02 9.71 -23.09
CA ARG A 622 -2.26 9.28 -23.77
C ARG A 622 -2.01 8.14 -24.78
N PRO A 623 -3.02 7.28 -25.09
CA PRO A 623 -2.85 6.18 -26.06
C PRO A 623 -2.34 6.61 -27.45
N TYR A 624 -2.77 7.79 -27.91
CA TYR A 624 -2.60 8.29 -29.27
C TYR A 624 -1.43 9.29 -29.48
N VAL A 625 -0.61 9.56 -28.47
CA VAL A 625 0.52 10.50 -28.58
C VAL A 625 1.87 9.79 -28.77
N ASP A 626 2.94 10.55 -29.00
CA ASP A 626 4.30 10.04 -28.83
C ASP A 626 4.55 9.79 -27.33
N ARG A 627 4.44 8.53 -26.91
CA ARG A 627 4.60 8.15 -25.49
C ARG A 627 6.07 8.04 -25.08
N VAL A 628 7.00 8.02 -26.03
CA VAL A 628 8.45 8.05 -25.77
C VAL A 628 8.92 9.49 -25.56
N ASN A 629 8.34 10.46 -26.26
CA ASN A 629 8.71 11.89 -26.17
C ASN A 629 7.52 12.71 -25.64
N TYR A 630 7.18 12.51 -24.37
CA TYR A 630 5.99 13.06 -23.74
C TYR A 630 6.35 14.16 -22.73
N GLN A 631 5.72 15.34 -22.88
CA GLN A 631 5.93 16.52 -22.01
C GLN A 631 7.41 16.81 -21.68
N GLY A 632 8.22 17.03 -22.71
CA GLY A 632 9.65 17.34 -22.61
C GLY A 632 10.55 16.14 -22.28
N LYS A 633 10.05 15.14 -21.54
CA LYS A 633 10.81 13.96 -21.16
C LYS A 633 10.91 12.93 -22.29
N THR A 634 12.10 12.33 -22.42
CA THR A 634 12.23 11.00 -23.01
C THR A 634 11.86 9.96 -21.96
N LEU A 635 10.93 9.06 -22.27
CA LEU A 635 10.49 7.96 -21.41
C LEU A 635 10.96 6.61 -21.97
N ASP A 636 11.41 5.73 -21.09
CA ASP A 636 11.62 4.32 -21.39
C ASP A 636 10.28 3.58 -21.26
N LEU A 637 9.93 2.84 -22.30
CA LEU A 637 8.70 2.06 -22.39
C LEU A 637 8.97 0.55 -22.39
N GLY A 638 10.24 0.12 -22.33
CA GLY A 638 10.62 -1.28 -22.51
C GLY A 638 10.12 -1.83 -23.86
N ASP A 639 9.42 -2.96 -23.80
CA ASP A 639 8.78 -3.58 -24.98
C ASP A 639 7.42 -2.95 -25.38
N LEU A 640 6.92 -1.95 -24.66
CA LEU A 640 5.63 -1.31 -24.97
C LEU A 640 5.74 -0.39 -26.21
N LYS A 641 4.60 -0.18 -26.86
CA LYS A 641 4.55 0.57 -28.12
C LYS A 641 4.81 2.07 -27.94
N LYS A 642 5.55 2.69 -28.86
CA LYS A 642 5.76 4.14 -28.90
C LYS A 642 4.44 4.94 -28.94
N THR A 643 3.46 4.44 -29.69
CA THR A 643 2.09 4.98 -29.83
C THR A 643 1.17 3.80 -30.15
N LEU A 644 -0.06 3.80 -29.66
CA LEU A 644 -1.03 2.73 -29.95
C LEU A 644 -1.76 2.96 -31.28
N ASN A 645 -2.20 1.86 -31.91
CA ASN A 645 -3.06 1.92 -33.08
C ASN A 645 -4.49 2.30 -32.66
N ILE A 646 -4.78 3.59 -32.66
CA ILE A 646 -6.06 4.16 -32.21
C ILE A 646 -6.83 4.77 -33.38
N ASP A 647 -8.04 4.27 -33.63
CA ASP A 647 -9.03 4.91 -34.49
C ASP A 647 -9.72 6.02 -33.67
N LYS A 648 -9.39 7.28 -33.97
CA LYS A 648 -9.95 8.44 -33.26
C LYS A 648 -11.36 8.72 -33.77
N VAL A 649 -12.32 8.81 -32.85
CA VAL A 649 -13.71 9.11 -33.20
C VAL A 649 -13.82 10.55 -33.72
N LYS A 650 -13.98 10.70 -35.03
CA LYS A 650 -13.99 12.00 -35.73
C LYS A 650 -14.92 13.06 -35.09
N ALA A 651 -16.09 12.66 -34.59
CA ALA A 651 -17.03 13.60 -33.95
C ALA A 651 -16.51 14.18 -32.62
N TYR A 652 -15.50 13.56 -31.99
CA TYR A 652 -14.75 14.09 -30.83
C TYR A 652 -13.53 14.92 -31.25
N GLU A 653 -12.89 14.56 -32.37
CA GLU A 653 -11.83 15.38 -32.99
C GLU A 653 -12.36 16.72 -33.49
N ASP A 654 -13.53 16.74 -34.13
CA ASP A 654 -14.18 17.96 -34.65
C ASP A 654 -14.61 18.93 -33.52
N GLN A 655 -14.57 18.48 -32.26
CA GLN A 655 -14.77 19.31 -31.06
C GLN A 655 -13.46 19.84 -30.45
N GLY A 656 -12.29 19.52 -31.03
CA GLY A 656 -10.96 19.93 -30.55
C GLY A 656 -10.47 19.22 -29.27
N GLN A 657 -11.25 18.29 -28.71
CA GLN A 657 -11.01 17.71 -27.39
C GLN A 657 -9.70 16.90 -27.31
N ASN A 658 -9.33 16.19 -28.38
CA ASN A 658 -8.12 15.37 -28.41
C ASN A 658 -6.82 16.18 -28.31
N ASP A 659 -6.80 17.41 -28.82
CA ASP A 659 -5.59 18.24 -28.83
C ASP A 659 -5.38 18.90 -27.45
N GLY A 660 -6.46 19.35 -26.80
CA GLY A 660 -6.41 19.82 -25.40
C GLY A 660 -6.02 18.72 -24.40
N LEU A 661 -6.44 17.47 -24.64
CA LEU A 661 -6.09 16.32 -23.79
C LEU A 661 -4.67 15.79 -24.00
N ALA A 662 -4.01 16.11 -25.13
CA ALA A 662 -2.67 15.61 -25.45
C ALA A 662 -1.58 16.11 -24.48
N ALA A 663 -1.78 17.29 -23.88
CA ALA A 663 -0.88 17.89 -22.89
C ALA A 663 -1.23 17.50 -21.42
N SER A 664 -2.08 16.49 -21.21
CA SER A 664 -2.60 16.13 -19.89
C SER A 664 -2.54 14.63 -19.62
N GLY A 665 -1.98 14.23 -18.48
CA GLY A 665 -1.85 12.82 -18.06
C GLY A 665 -3.17 12.03 -18.15
N SER A 666 -3.09 10.78 -18.61
CA SER A 666 -4.24 9.89 -18.76
C SER A 666 -4.77 9.45 -17.39
N PHE A 667 -3.89 8.98 -16.52
CA PHE A 667 -4.24 8.34 -15.25
C PHE A 667 -4.44 9.36 -14.11
N PRO A 668 -5.49 9.23 -13.27
CA PRO A 668 -6.75 8.49 -13.50
C PRO A 668 -7.68 9.25 -14.46
N SER A 669 -8.70 8.60 -15.01
CA SER A 669 -9.65 9.22 -15.96
C SER A 669 -10.64 10.15 -15.27
N GLY A 670 -10.46 11.47 -15.41
CA GLY A 670 -11.31 12.48 -14.79
C GLY A 670 -12.78 12.45 -15.25
N HIS A 671 -13.07 12.18 -16.52
CA HIS A 671 -14.46 12.00 -16.97
C HIS A 671 -15.06 10.68 -16.44
N THR A 672 -14.24 9.67 -16.16
CA THR A 672 -14.71 8.46 -15.46
C THR A 672 -14.99 8.76 -14.00
N THR A 673 -14.16 9.56 -13.33
CA THR A 673 -14.43 10.04 -11.96
C THR A 673 -15.75 10.81 -11.91
N PHE A 674 -15.96 11.78 -12.80
CA PHE A 674 -17.25 12.49 -12.96
C PHE A 674 -18.44 11.53 -13.12
N ALA A 675 -18.32 10.55 -14.03
CA ALA A 675 -19.39 9.60 -14.26
C ALA A 675 -19.66 8.77 -12.99
N PHE A 676 -18.61 8.28 -12.32
CA PHE A 676 -18.72 7.49 -11.09
C PHE A 676 -19.16 8.29 -9.87
N THR A 677 -18.87 9.60 -9.76
CA THR A 677 -19.45 10.43 -8.70
C THR A 677 -20.94 10.64 -8.93
N GLN A 678 -21.33 11.07 -10.14
CA GLN A 678 -22.72 11.26 -10.55
C GLN A 678 -23.56 9.98 -10.36
N ASP A 679 -23.15 8.86 -10.95
CA ASP A 679 -23.94 7.61 -10.91
C ASP A 679 -23.82 6.85 -9.58
N THR A 680 -22.75 7.01 -8.79
CA THR A 680 -22.77 6.50 -7.40
C THR A 680 -23.72 7.33 -6.54
N GLY A 681 -23.80 8.65 -6.78
CA GLY A 681 -24.82 9.52 -6.21
C GLY A 681 -26.24 9.09 -6.61
N LEU A 682 -26.49 8.89 -7.90
CA LEU A 682 -27.80 8.47 -8.40
C LEU A 682 -28.19 7.06 -7.93
N ALA A 683 -27.25 6.11 -7.87
CA ALA A 683 -27.47 4.78 -7.30
C ALA A 683 -27.68 4.82 -5.77
N TYR A 684 -27.13 5.81 -5.07
CA TYR A 684 -27.45 6.06 -3.66
C TYR A 684 -28.85 6.68 -3.48
N LEU A 685 -29.33 7.51 -4.42
CA LEU A 685 -30.70 8.01 -4.40
C LEU A 685 -31.74 6.97 -4.87
N LEU A 686 -31.36 6.06 -5.77
CA LEU A 686 -32.24 5.08 -6.44
C LEU A 686 -31.63 3.65 -6.44
N PRO A 687 -31.28 3.07 -5.27
CA PRO A 687 -30.66 1.75 -5.17
C PRO A 687 -31.51 0.61 -5.72
N GLU A 688 -32.82 0.81 -5.87
CA GLU A 688 -33.75 -0.12 -6.53
C GLU A 688 -33.30 -0.49 -7.95
N LEU A 689 -32.63 0.44 -8.64
CA LEU A 689 -32.00 0.28 -9.97
C LEU A 689 -30.47 0.44 -9.91
N GLY A 690 -29.88 0.35 -8.70
CA GLY A 690 -28.45 0.42 -8.47
C GLY A 690 -27.60 -0.54 -9.33
N PRO A 691 -28.00 -1.80 -9.57
CA PRO A 691 -27.26 -2.69 -10.48
C PRO A 691 -27.16 -2.16 -11.91
N GLU A 692 -28.25 -1.62 -12.44
CA GLU A 692 -28.34 -1.06 -13.78
C GLU A 692 -27.54 0.25 -13.89
N ILE A 693 -27.67 1.16 -12.92
CA ILE A 693 -26.92 2.42 -12.83
C ILE A 693 -25.41 2.15 -12.74
N MET A 694 -24.99 1.29 -11.82
CA MET A 694 -23.57 0.94 -11.68
C MET A 694 -23.01 0.24 -12.93
N THR A 695 -23.83 -0.53 -13.66
CA THR A 695 -23.42 -1.10 -14.95
C THR A 695 -23.31 -0.01 -16.03
N ARG A 696 -24.26 0.93 -16.07
CA ARG A 696 -24.28 2.05 -17.02
C ARG A 696 -23.05 2.96 -16.88
N VAL A 697 -22.61 3.23 -15.66
CA VAL A 697 -21.40 4.05 -15.43
C VAL A 697 -20.12 3.31 -15.84
N SER A 698 -20.06 1.98 -15.66
CA SER A 698 -18.94 1.18 -16.17
C SER A 698 -18.81 1.25 -17.69
N GLU A 699 -19.94 1.39 -18.41
CA GLU A 699 -19.97 1.64 -19.86
C GLU A 699 -19.53 3.07 -20.20
N ALA A 700 -19.91 4.09 -19.42
CA ALA A 700 -19.44 5.46 -19.61
C ALA A 700 -17.91 5.57 -19.43
N GLY A 701 -17.36 4.85 -18.45
CA GLY A 701 -15.91 4.67 -18.28
C GLY A 701 -15.28 3.98 -19.49
N ASN A 702 -15.79 2.81 -19.89
CA ASN A 702 -15.31 2.04 -21.05
C ASN A 702 -15.37 2.86 -22.36
N ASN A 703 -16.36 3.75 -22.51
CA ASN A 703 -16.49 4.63 -23.65
C ASN A 703 -15.36 5.67 -23.78
N ARG A 704 -14.61 5.96 -22.71
CA ARG A 704 -13.36 6.74 -22.80
C ARG A 704 -12.23 5.98 -23.50
N ILE A 705 -12.27 4.64 -23.47
CA ILE A 705 -11.40 3.76 -24.26
C ILE A 705 -11.91 3.67 -25.71
N VAL A 706 -13.24 3.62 -25.93
CA VAL A 706 -13.84 3.68 -27.29
C VAL A 706 -13.41 4.95 -28.04
N LEU A 707 -13.38 6.10 -27.37
CA LEU A 707 -12.84 7.35 -27.93
C LEU A 707 -11.32 7.34 -28.16
N GLY A 708 -10.61 6.35 -27.61
CA GLY A 708 -9.17 6.18 -27.76
C GLY A 708 -8.31 7.04 -26.84
N VAL A 709 -8.89 7.68 -25.81
CA VAL A 709 -8.22 8.74 -25.02
C VAL A 709 -7.81 8.33 -23.61
N HIS A 710 -8.18 7.13 -23.18
CA HIS A 710 -7.89 6.54 -21.87
C HIS A 710 -7.66 5.03 -21.97
N TYR A 711 -6.96 4.47 -20.98
CA TYR A 711 -6.68 3.03 -20.83
C TYR A 711 -7.55 2.39 -19.73
N PRO A 712 -7.76 1.06 -19.72
CA PRO A 712 -8.39 0.32 -18.63
C PRO A 712 -7.93 0.71 -17.21
N LEU A 713 -6.63 0.89 -16.96
CA LEU A 713 -6.14 1.37 -15.65
C LEU A 713 -6.67 2.77 -15.30
N ASP A 714 -6.75 3.70 -16.26
CA ASP A 714 -7.34 5.02 -16.02
C ASP A 714 -8.81 4.91 -15.59
N ILE A 715 -9.54 3.92 -16.12
CA ILE A 715 -10.95 3.70 -15.82
C ILE A 715 -11.12 3.12 -14.41
N LEU A 716 -10.28 2.14 -14.03
CA LEU A 716 -10.26 1.59 -12.67
C LEU A 716 -9.88 2.66 -11.64
N GLY A 717 -8.88 3.51 -11.94
CA GLY A 717 -8.52 4.64 -11.09
C GLY A 717 -9.64 5.68 -10.98
N GLY A 718 -10.38 5.92 -12.07
CA GLY A 718 -11.54 6.82 -12.08
C GLY A 718 -12.73 6.29 -11.29
N HIS A 719 -13.01 4.98 -11.38
CA HIS A 719 -14.01 4.24 -10.59
C HIS A 719 -13.71 4.35 -9.09
N ILE A 720 -12.48 3.99 -8.67
CA ILE A 720 -12.02 4.10 -7.28
C ILE A 720 -12.22 5.53 -6.75
N ALA A 721 -11.80 6.54 -7.53
CA ALA A 721 -11.92 7.94 -7.16
C ALA A 721 -13.38 8.37 -6.90
N GLY A 722 -14.29 8.04 -7.82
CA GLY A 722 -15.68 8.50 -7.76
C GLY A 722 -16.51 7.80 -6.68
N GLN A 723 -16.27 6.52 -6.42
CA GLN A 723 -16.93 5.81 -5.31
C GLN A 723 -16.42 6.26 -3.94
N TRP A 724 -15.10 6.50 -3.80
CA TRP A 724 -14.54 7.02 -2.56
C TRP A 724 -15.08 8.42 -2.24
N GLY A 725 -14.99 9.39 -3.17
CA GLY A 725 -15.39 10.78 -2.91
C GLY A 725 -16.84 10.91 -2.42
N VAL A 726 -17.78 10.27 -3.13
CA VAL A 726 -19.21 10.28 -2.76
C VAL A 726 -19.43 9.66 -1.38
N ALA A 727 -18.75 8.57 -1.07
CA ALA A 727 -18.92 7.89 0.22
C ALA A 727 -18.27 8.64 1.40
N ASP A 728 -17.09 9.21 1.20
CA ASP A 728 -16.34 9.97 2.20
C ASP A 728 -17.14 11.20 2.64
N GLU A 729 -17.60 11.99 1.68
CA GLU A 729 -18.33 13.22 1.96
C GLU A 729 -19.80 12.95 2.37
N ILE A 730 -20.44 11.82 1.98
CA ILE A 730 -21.67 11.32 2.65
C ILE A 730 -21.40 10.89 4.10
N ALA A 731 -20.24 10.29 4.39
CA ALA A 731 -19.90 9.84 5.72
C ALA A 731 -19.63 11.03 6.66
N ASN A 732 -18.86 12.00 6.18
CA ASN A 732 -18.25 13.06 6.97
C ASN A 732 -19.07 14.36 6.99
N ASN A 733 -19.75 14.73 5.90
CA ASN A 733 -20.58 15.94 5.84
C ASN A 733 -22.05 15.65 6.22
N LYS A 734 -22.61 16.44 7.14
CA LYS A 734 -24.00 16.33 7.59
C LYS A 734 -24.99 17.04 6.69
N ASP A 735 -24.61 18.15 6.07
CA ASP A 735 -25.50 18.92 5.22
C ASP A 735 -25.79 18.11 3.95
N THR A 736 -24.75 17.47 3.38
CA THR A 736 -24.85 16.42 2.34
C THR A 736 -25.87 15.33 2.71
N GLN A 737 -25.86 14.85 3.94
CA GLN A 737 -26.80 13.81 4.39
C GLN A 737 -28.26 14.29 4.47
N GLU A 738 -28.51 15.57 4.72
CA GLU A 738 -29.87 16.13 4.64
C GLU A 738 -30.28 16.44 3.18
N TYR A 739 -29.37 16.97 2.36
CA TYR A 739 -29.62 17.17 0.91
C TYR A 739 -29.93 15.83 0.21
N ALA A 740 -29.20 14.76 0.51
CA ALA A 740 -29.46 13.43 -0.06
C ALA A 740 -30.87 12.89 0.28
N LYS A 741 -31.37 13.16 1.49
CA LYS A 741 -32.73 12.78 1.91
C LYS A 741 -33.78 13.59 1.15
N ALA A 742 -33.56 14.89 0.97
CA ALA A 742 -34.43 15.73 0.17
C ALA A 742 -34.46 15.28 -1.31
N ALA A 743 -33.29 15.03 -1.89
CA ALA A 743 -33.10 14.55 -3.25
C ALA A 743 -33.76 13.18 -3.50
N ARG A 744 -33.53 12.17 -2.65
CA ARG A 744 -34.19 10.86 -2.79
C ARG A 744 -35.70 10.99 -2.69
N LYS A 745 -36.21 11.79 -1.74
CA LYS A 745 -37.65 12.00 -1.62
C LYS A 745 -38.25 12.64 -2.88
N GLU A 746 -37.63 13.71 -3.38
CA GLU A 746 -38.05 14.40 -4.60
C GLU A 746 -38.08 13.45 -5.81
N LEU A 747 -37.00 12.67 -6.01
CA LEU A 747 -36.90 11.69 -7.09
C LEU A 747 -37.96 10.60 -7.00
N VAL A 748 -38.14 10.01 -5.81
CA VAL A 748 -39.09 8.90 -5.59
C VAL A 748 -40.53 9.36 -5.77
N SER A 749 -40.94 10.48 -5.16
CA SER A 749 -42.28 11.05 -5.34
C SER A 749 -42.55 11.41 -6.81
N TYR A 750 -41.61 12.05 -7.49
CA TYR A 750 -41.77 12.44 -8.91
C TYR A 750 -41.92 11.21 -9.83
N LEU A 751 -41.07 10.19 -9.68
CA LEU A 751 -41.16 8.97 -10.49
C LEU A 751 -42.45 8.19 -10.20
N ALA A 752 -42.90 8.13 -8.94
CA ALA A 752 -44.17 7.54 -8.56
C ALA A 752 -45.37 8.27 -9.22
N ASP A 753 -45.41 9.60 -9.16
CA ASP A 753 -46.44 10.41 -9.79
C ASP A 753 -46.48 10.21 -11.32
N GLN A 754 -45.31 10.24 -11.99
CA GLN A 754 -45.25 9.99 -13.44
C GLN A 754 -45.73 8.58 -13.80
N CYS A 755 -45.42 7.58 -12.99
CA CYS A 755 -45.90 6.20 -13.21
C CYS A 755 -47.42 6.04 -13.08
N VAL A 756 -48.06 6.79 -12.18
CA VAL A 756 -49.53 6.80 -12.04
C VAL A 756 -50.17 7.64 -13.15
N ALA A 757 -49.65 8.84 -13.43
CA ALA A 757 -50.16 9.73 -14.47
C ALA A 757 -50.15 9.09 -15.87
N ASN A 758 -49.08 8.37 -16.20
CA ASN A 758 -48.91 7.64 -17.46
C ASN A 758 -49.49 6.21 -17.44
N LYS A 759 -50.08 5.77 -16.31
CA LYS A 759 -50.79 4.49 -16.14
C LYS A 759 -49.93 3.23 -16.24
N ASN A 760 -48.64 3.32 -15.92
CA ASN A 760 -47.81 2.12 -15.69
C ASN A 760 -48.29 1.36 -14.44
N VAL A 761 -48.76 2.11 -13.44
CA VAL A 761 -49.46 1.59 -12.26
C VAL A 761 -50.87 2.17 -12.23
N ALA A 762 -51.87 1.37 -11.88
CA ALA A 762 -53.29 1.75 -11.98
C ALA A 762 -53.74 2.83 -10.96
N LYS A 763 -52.97 3.01 -9.88
CA LYS A 763 -53.13 4.00 -8.81
C LYS A 763 -51.86 4.01 -7.94
N ALA A 764 -51.69 5.02 -7.10
CA ALA A 764 -50.68 5.00 -6.04
C ALA A 764 -50.96 3.89 -4.99
N SER A 765 -49.88 3.46 -4.34
CA SER A 765 -49.84 2.54 -3.20
C SER A 765 -50.02 3.29 -1.86
N ALA A 766 -49.55 2.75 -0.74
CA ALA A 766 -49.61 3.43 0.55
C ALA A 766 -48.50 4.48 0.74
N THR A 767 -47.37 4.31 0.05
CA THR A 767 -46.24 5.23 -0.01
C THR A 767 -45.77 5.44 -1.45
N ASP A 768 -44.90 6.42 -1.66
CA ASP A 768 -44.29 6.68 -2.96
C ASP A 768 -43.25 5.60 -3.29
N GLU A 769 -42.54 5.08 -2.29
CA GLU A 769 -41.62 3.93 -2.40
C GLU A 769 -42.35 2.67 -2.90
N ASP A 770 -43.50 2.31 -2.31
CA ASP A 770 -44.33 1.19 -2.76
C ASP A 770 -44.85 1.40 -4.19
N THR A 771 -45.12 2.65 -4.56
CA THR A 771 -45.63 3.03 -5.89
C THR A 771 -44.53 2.95 -6.95
N LEU A 772 -43.32 3.41 -6.61
CA LEU A 772 -42.12 3.31 -7.43
C LEU A 772 -41.72 1.85 -7.64
N GLN A 773 -41.67 1.03 -6.59
CA GLN A 773 -41.39 -0.41 -6.72
C GLN A 773 -42.44 -1.09 -7.62
N SER A 774 -43.72 -0.79 -7.41
CA SER A 774 -44.80 -1.30 -8.27
C SER A 774 -44.63 -0.88 -9.75
N CYS A 775 -44.07 0.31 -10.00
CA CYS A 775 -43.76 0.77 -11.36
C CYS A 775 -42.51 0.10 -11.94
N ILE A 776 -41.46 -0.07 -11.14
CA ILE A 776 -40.23 -0.79 -11.53
C ILE A 776 -40.58 -2.22 -11.94
N ASP A 777 -41.45 -2.91 -11.20
CA ASP A 777 -41.89 -4.27 -11.53
C ASP A 777 -42.83 -4.30 -12.74
N ALA A 778 -43.76 -3.35 -12.87
CA ALA A 778 -44.66 -3.25 -14.02
C ALA A 778 -43.94 -2.90 -15.34
N THR A 779 -42.90 -2.06 -15.26
CA THR A 779 -42.02 -1.69 -16.39
C THR A 779 -40.87 -2.66 -16.60
N LYS A 780 -40.64 -3.59 -15.66
CA LYS A 780 -39.52 -4.56 -15.63
C LYS A 780 -38.13 -3.90 -15.66
N ALA A 781 -38.02 -2.69 -15.11
CA ALA A 781 -36.79 -1.89 -15.09
C ALA A 781 -35.65 -2.51 -14.26
N ASN A 782 -35.99 -3.37 -13.29
CA ASN A 782 -35.06 -4.15 -12.46
C ASN A 782 -34.75 -5.56 -12.98
N THR A 783 -35.26 -5.93 -14.17
CA THR A 783 -35.17 -7.32 -14.67
C THR A 783 -34.88 -7.41 -16.16
N THR A 784 -35.88 -7.26 -17.02
CA THR A 784 -35.79 -7.62 -18.46
C THR A 784 -36.10 -6.48 -19.42
N ASP A 785 -36.52 -5.32 -18.93
CA ASP A 785 -36.73 -4.09 -19.72
C ASP A 785 -36.10 -2.85 -19.03
N GLY A 786 -35.08 -3.07 -18.20
CA GLY A 786 -34.21 -2.04 -17.63
C GLY A 786 -33.12 -1.55 -18.58
N TYR A 787 -31.95 -1.24 -18.02
CA TYR A 787 -30.76 -0.94 -18.82
C TYR A 787 -30.43 -2.06 -19.81
N LYS A 788 -30.17 -1.69 -21.06
CA LYS A 788 -29.78 -2.61 -22.13
C LYS A 788 -28.64 -2.01 -22.93
N ASN A 789 -27.64 -2.83 -23.23
CA ASN A 789 -26.53 -2.47 -24.10
C ASN A 789 -26.27 -3.59 -25.11
N SER A 790 -26.36 -3.27 -26.40
CA SER A 790 -26.02 -4.19 -27.49
C SER A 790 -24.52 -4.28 -27.78
N PHE A 791 -23.72 -3.31 -27.31
CA PHE A 791 -22.28 -3.28 -27.56
C PHE A 791 -21.56 -4.35 -26.74
N THR A 792 -20.47 -4.87 -27.30
CA THR A 792 -19.61 -5.88 -26.66
C THR A 792 -18.17 -5.56 -26.91
N ASP A 793 -17.31 -5.97 -25.97
CA ASP A 793 -15.87 -5.79 -26.05
C ASP A 793 -15.16 -7.03 -25.45
N GLU A 794 -13.84 -7.02 -25.36
CA GLU A 794 -13.08 -8.18 -24.87
C GLU A 794 -13.21 -8.41 -23.35
N VAL A 795 -13.84 -7.47 -22.62
CA VAL A 795 -14.21 -7.58 -21.20
C VAL A 795 -15.69 -7.97 -21.07
N SER A 796 -16.58 -7.13 -21.61
CA SER A 796 -18.02 -7.38 -21.70
C SER A 796 -18.35 -8.12 -23.00
N THR A 797 -18.01 -9.41 -23.02
CA THR A 797 -18.13 -10.28 -24.21
C THR A 797 -19.57 -10.67 -24.59
N LYS A 798 -20.58 -10.20 -23.86
CA LYS A 798 -22.01 -10.40 -24.12
C LYS A 798 -22.77 -9.06 -24.03
N PRO A 799 -23.86 -8.88 -24.78
CA PRO A 799 -24.79 -7.77 -24.57
C PRO A 799 -25.39 -7.79 -23.16
N VAL A 800 -25.67 -6.60 -22.63
CA VAL A 800 -26.51 -6.44 -21.43
C VAL A 800 -27.98 -6.47 -21.89
N THR A 801 -28.71 -7.50 -21.50
CA THR A 801 -30.14 -7.70 -21.83
C THR A 801 -31.06 -7.67 -20.61
N ASP A 802 -30.48 -7.83 -19.42
CA ASP A 802 -31.14 -8.01 -18.14
C ASP A 802 -30.19 -7.73 -16.96
N ARG A 803 -30.72 -7.70 -15.73
CA ARG A 803 -29.93 -7.50 -14.50
C ARG A 803 -28.78 -8.50 -14.31
N ALA A 804 -28.91 -9.75 -14.78
CA ALA A 804 -27.86 -10.76 -14.62
C ALA A 804 -26.67 -10.50 -15.55
N SER A 805 -26.95 -10.22 -16.83
CA SER A 805 -25.94 -9.79 -17.80
C SER A 805 -25.34 -8.42 -17.47
N ALA A 806 -26.10 -7.53 -16.82
CA ALA A 806 -25.58 -6.27 -16.28
C ALA A 806 -24.53 -6.51 -15.18
N LEU A 807 -24.84 -7.37 -14.20
CA LEU A 807 -23.91 -7.75 -13.13
C LEU A 807 -22.66 -8.48 -13.64
N ASP A 808 -22.79 -9.37 -14.64
CA ASP A 808 -21.67 -9.99 -15.34
C ASP A 808 -20.75 -8.92 -15.97
N ALA A 809 -21.32 -7.94 -16.68
CA ALA A 809 -20.59 -6.87 -17.36
C ALA A 809 -19.87 -5.91 -16.38
N TYR A 810 -20.56 -5.47 -15.32
CA TYR A 810 -19.96 -4.65 -14.26
C TYR A 810 -18.80 -5.39 -13.59
N LYS A 811 -19.03 -6.65 -13.18
CA LYS A 811 -18.01 -7.48 -12.52
C LYS A 811 -16.77 -7.73 -13.39
N ALA A 812 -16.94 -7.88 -14.70
CA ALA A 812 -15.82 -7.98 -15.63
C ALA A 812 -15.02 -6.67 -15.71
N ARG A 813 -15.70 -5.51 -15.69
CA ARG A 813 -15.06 -4.18 -15.72
C ARG A 813 -14.48 -3.71 -14.39
N MET A 814 -14.78 -4.37 -13.27
CA MET A 814 -14.02 -4.18 -12.03
C MET A 814 -12.57 -4.70 -12.12
N THR A 815 -12.22 -5.50 -13.15
CA THR A 815 -10.86 -6.04 -13.31
C THR A 815 -10.29 -5.90 -14.72
N TYR A 816 -11.08 -5.57 -15.74
CA TYR A 816 -10.66 -5.49 -17.15
C TYR A 816 -9.86 -6.71 -17.64
N GLY A 817 -10.07 -7.89 -17.03
CA GLY A 817 -9.32 -9.11 -17.33
C GLY A 817 -7.82 -9.06 -16.99
N PHE A 818 -7.35 -8.08 -16.21
CA PHE A 818 -5.96 -8.01 -15.74
C PHE A 818 -5.56 -9.28 -14.97
N LYS A 819 -4.26 -9.58 -14.97
CA LYS A 819 -3.70 -10.55 -14.02
C LYS A 819 -3.56 -9.90 -12.64
N THR A 820 -3.63 -10.71 -11.60
CA THR A 820 -3.39 -10.28 -10.23
C THR A 820 -1.90 -9.97 -10.01
N THR A 821 -1.61 -8.75 -9.56
CA THR A 821 -0.27 -8.23 -9.22
C THR A 821 0.03 -8.32 -7.72
N GLY A 822 -1.00 -8.47 -6.88
CA GLY A 822 -0.92 -8.66 -5.44
C GLY A 822 -1.30 -10.08 -4.97
N LYS A 823 -1.51 -10.24 -3.66
CA LYS A 823 -2.04 -11.49 -3.07
C LYS A 823 -3.51 -11.68 -3.44
N THR A 824 -3.89 -12.91 -3.77
CA THR A 824 -5.24 -13.29 -4.23
C THR A 824 -6.12 -13.91 -3.15
N ASP A 825 -5.55 -14.19 -1.97
CA ASP A 825 -6.14 -14.88 -0.82
C ASP A 825 -6.38 -13.93 0.36
N GLN A 826 -6.45 -12.62 0.12
CA GLN A 826 -6.69 -11.64 1.18
C GLN A 826 -8.13 -11.74 1.69
N ALA A 827 -8.31 -11.47 2.98
CA ALA A 827 -9.63 -11.22 3.55
C ALA A 827 -10.28 -9.98 2.89
N PRO A 828 -11.62 -9.88 2.91
CA PRO A 828 -12.35 -8.69 2.49
C PRO A 828 -11.87 -7.44 3.23
N VAL A 829 -11.86 -6.30 2.55
CA VAL A 829 -11.44 -5.00 3.10
C VAL A 829 -12.47 -3.95 2.71
N VAL A 830 -13.45 -3.73 3.59
CA VAL A 830 -14.49 -2.73 3.41
C VAL A 830 -14.11 -1.43 4.15
N PRO A 831 -14.01 -0.28 3.45
CA PRO A 831 -13.90 1.05 4.08
C PRO A 831 -15.13 1.36 4.95
N ASP A 832 -14.96 2.08 6.06
CA ASP A 832 -16.09 2.41 6.95
C ASP A 832 -17.07 3.42 6.31
N GLU A 833 -16.56 4.26 5.42
CA GLU A 833 -17.30 5.24 4.62
C GLU A 833 -18.22 4.52 3.61
N ALA A 834 -17.74 3.43 3.00
CA ALA A 834 -18.49 2.63 2.02
C ALA A 834 -19.80 2.05 2.58
N VAL A 835 -19.86 1.80 3.90
CA VAL A 835 -21.06 1.31 4.59
C VAL A 835 -22.25 2.27 4.43
N ARG A 836 -22.00 3.58 4.32
CA ARG A 836 -23.03 4.62 4.17
C ARG A 836 -23.78 4.52 2.85
N LEU A 837 -23.15 4.04 1.78
CA LEU A 837 -23.78 3.88 0.46
C LEU A 837 -24.96 2.89 0.46
N LEU A 838 -25.11 2.09 1.52
CA LEU A 838 -26.24 1.18 1.74
C LEU A 838 -27.35 1.76 2.65
N ASP A 839 -27.28 3.02 3.07
CA ASP A 839 -28.27 3.62 3.98
C ASP A 839 -29.67 3.81 3.37
N ASN A 840 -29.75 4.07 2.06
CA ASN A 840 -31.02 4.26 1.35
C ASN A 840 -31.67 2.95 0.86
N VAL A 841 -31.01 1.80 0.98
CA VAL A 841 -31.59 0.51 0.59
C VAL A 841 -32.63 0.11 1.64
N GLU A 842 -33.92 0.12 1.26
CA GLU A 842 -35.04 0.00 2.20
C GLU A 842 -34.93 -1.23 3.12
N ALA A 843 -34.63 -2.40 2.54
CA ALA A 843 -34.44 -3.63 3.28
C ALA A 843 -33.28 -3.57 4.30
N PHE A 844 -32.21 -2.83 3.97
CA PHE A 844 -30.99 -2.75 4.79
C PHE A 844 -31.06 -1.68 5.89
N LYS A 845 -32.14 -0.89 5.97
CA LYS A 845 -32.41 -0.04 7.14
C LYS A 845 -32.57 -0.84 8.44
N SER A 846 -32.86 -2.14 8.35
CA SER A 846 -32.92 -3.06 9.48
C SER A 846 -31.56 -3.64 9.91
N LEU A 847 -30.49 -3.43 9.14
CA LEU A 847 -29.16 -3.98 9.38
C LEU A 847 -28.28 -3.03 10.19
N THR A 848 -27.42 -3.59 11.06
CA THR A 848 -26.36 -2.83 11.73
C THR A 848 -25.26 -2.41 10.75
N ALA A 849 -24.37 -1.50 11.17
CA ALA A 849 -23.19 -1.14 10.40
C ALA A 849 -22.31 -2.37 10.09
N ASP A 850 -22.06 -3.23 11.09
CA ASP A 850 -21.30 -4.48 10.90
C ASP A 850 -21.97 -5.44 9.91
N GLN A 851 -23.31 -5.52 9.92
CA GLN A 851 -24.07 -6.35 8.99
C GLN A 851 -24.02 -5.78 7.56
N LYS A 852 -24.17 -4.46 7.37
CA LYS A 852 -23.93 -3.80 6.08
C LYS A 852 -22.48 -3.99 5.60
N LYS A 853 -21.51 -3.92 6.51
CA LYS A 853 -20.09 -4.18 6.22
C LYS A 853 -19.89 -5.64 5.77
N ALA A 854 -20.58 -6.60 6.38
CA ALA A 854 -20.60 -8.00 5.93
C ALA A 854 -21.28 -8.20 4.56
N VAL A 855 -22.30 -7.40 4.20
CA VAL A 855 -22.90 -7.43 2.84
C VAL A 855 -21.91 -6.96 1.78
N LEU A 856 -21.20 -5.87 2.02
CA LEU A 856 -20.14 -5.38 1.13
C LEU A 856 -19.00 -6.43 1.02
N ALA A 857 -18.52 -6.93 2.15
CA ALA A 857 -17.46 -7.95 2.21
C ALA A 857 -17.82 -9.26 1.50
N ALA A 858 -19.09 -9.66 1.48
CA ALA A 858 -19.57 -10.85 0.78
C ALA A 858 -19.86 -10.63 -0.71
N THR A 859 -19.91 -9.37 -1.17
CA THR A 859 -20.10 -9.01 -2.59
C THR A 859 -18.82 -8.51 -3.28
N GLU A 860 -17.77 -8.21 -2.50
CA GLU A 860 -16.46 -7.76 -2.97
C GLU A 860 -15.90 -8.52 -4.18
N GLY A 861 -15.18 -7.79 -5.04
CA GLY A 861 -14.29 -8.37 -6.05
C GLY A 861 -13.14 -9.16 -5.42
N ALA A 862 -12.63 -10.17 -6.14
CA ALA A 862 -11.50 -10.96 -5.66
C ALA A 862 -10.24 -10.10 -5.51
N SER A 863 -9.41 -10.39 -4.50
CA SER A 863 -8.23 -9.60 -4.15
C SER A 863 -7.07 -9.73 -5.16
N GLY A 864 -6.16 -8.74 -5.14
CA GLY A 864 -4.86 -8.81 -5.80
C GLY A 864 -4.78 -8.25 -7.22
N TYR A 865 -5.83 -7.65 -7.78
CA TYR A 865 -5.78 -6.96 -9.09
C TYR A 865 -5.01 -5.61 -8.98
N PRO A 866 -4.65 -4.97 -10.11
CA PRO A 866 -4.03 -3.64 -10.06
C PRO A 866 -4.84 -2.62 -9.25
N LEU A 867 -4.13 -1.69 -8.59
CA LEU A 867 -4.65 -0.68 -7.65
C LEU A 867 -5.22 -1.22 -6.33
N ASP A 868 -5.44 -2.53 -6.18
CA ASP A 868 -6.05 -3.13 -4.98
C ASP A 868 -5.35 -2.72 -3.67
N ALA A 869 -4.02 -2.83 -3.59
CA ALA A 869 -3.31 -2.70 -2.33
C ALA A 869 -3.14 -1.24 -1.84
N SER A 870 -3.22 -0.25 -2.74
CA SER A 870 -3.28 1.17 -2.34
C SER A 870 -4.72 1.66 -2.12
N SER A 871 -5.71 1.04 -2.76
CA SER A 871 -7.12 1.49 -2.74
C SER A 871 -7.81 1.46 -1.38
N LYS A 872 -7.15 0.95 -0.33
CA LYS A 872 -7.72 0.73 1.02
C LYS A 872 -9.01 -0.13 1.00
N GLY A 873 -9.23 -0.90 -0.07
CA GLY A 873 -10.42 -1.72 -0.30
C GLY A 873 -11.32 -1.27 -1.46
N TRP A 874 -11.25 0.01 -1.87
CA TRP A 874 -12.17 0.60 -2.85
C TRP A 874 -12.17 -0.12 -4.22
N ALA A 875 -11.05 -0.69 -4.66
CA ALA A 875 -10.98 -1.45 -5.91
C ALA A 875 -11.91 -2.69 -5.93
N ARG A 876 -12.30 -3.21 -4.76
CA ARG A 876 -13.14 -4.41 -4.63
C ARG A 876 -14.62 -4.10 -4.43
N ILE A 877 -15.01 -2.84 -4.19
CA ILE A 877 -16.38 -2.50 -3.78
C ILE A 877 -17.38 -2.69 -4.93
N ASN A 878 -18.25 -3.70 -4.77
CA ASN A 878 -19.19 -4.15 -5.79
C ASN A 878 -20.62 -3.71 -5.45
N LEU A 879 -20.87 -2.40 -5.55
CA LEU A 879 -22.18 -1.81 -5.25
C LEU A 879 -23.32 -2.44 -6.05
N ALA A 880 -23.09 -2.79 -7.33
CA ALA A 880 -24.09 -3.43 -8.18
C ALA A 880 -24.61 -4.75 -7.58
N ALA A 881 -23.72 -5.59 -7.08
CA ALA A 881 -24.09 -6.83 -6.39
C ALA A 881 -24.73 -6.56 -5.01
N ALA A 882 -24.22 -5.57 -4.25
CA ALA A 882 -24.77 -5.23 -2.93
C ALA A 882 -26.20 -4.69 -3.00
N TYR A 883 -26.49 -3.77 -3.94
CA TYR A 883 -27.83 -3.21 -4.17
C TYR A 883 -28.88 -4.24 -4.61
N SER A 884 -28.46 -5.42 -5.07
CA SER A 884 -29.34 -6.53 -5.48
C SER A 884 -29.29 -7.74 -4.53
N ALA A 885 -28.79 -7.59 -3.31
CA ALA A 885 -28.60 -8.73 -2.40
C ALA A 885 -29.83 -9.12 -1.56
N LYS A 886 -30.14 -10.43 -1.55
CA LYS A 886 -30.84 -11.10 -0.45
C LYS A 886 -29.82 -11.39 0.64
N VAL A 887 -30.00 -10.78 1.81
CA VAL A 887 -29.20 -11.01 3.01
C VAL A 887 -29.93 -12.01 3.89
N VAL A 888 -29.24 -13.10 4.24
CA VAL A 888 -29.72 -14.11 5.17
C VAL A 888 -29.00 -13.90 6.50
N LEU A 889 -29.77 -13.68 7.55
CA LEU A 889 -29.29 -13.55 8.92
C LEU A 889 -29.45 -14.88 9.67
N SER A 890 -28.64 -15.07 10.71
CA SER A 890 -28.79 -16.12 11.72
C SER A 890 -30.19 -16.12 12.35
N LYS A 891 -30.55 -17.25 12.98
CA LYS A 891 -31.87 -17.44 13.63
C LYS A 891 -32.21 -16.34 14.64
N ASP A 892 -31.21 -15.85 15.38
CA ASP A 892 -31.35 -14.73 16.32
C ASP A 892 -31.32 -13.35 15.65
N GLY A 893 -30.81 -13.23 14.43
CA GLY A 893 -30.73 -12.01 13.63
C GLY A 893 -29.47 -11.17 13.85
N LYS A 894 -28.41 -11.73 14.47
CA LYS A 894 -27.17 -10.99 14.76
C LYS A 894 -26.10 -11.10 13.67
N THR A 895 -25.95 -12.28 13.07
CA THR A 895 -24.86 -12.57 12.11
C THR A 895 -25.42 -12.66 10.70
N VAL A 896 -24.73 -12.12 9.70
CA VAL A 896 -24.99 -12.44 8.29
C VAL A 896 -24.40 -13.81 7.99
N VAL A 897 -25.22 -14.76 7.53
CA VAL A 897 -24.78 -16.13 7.19
C VAL A 897 -24.61 -16.35 5.70
N ALA A 898 -25.46 -15.72 4.87
CA ALA A 898 -25.33 -15.76 3.41
C ALA A 898 -25.78 -14.43 2.78
N VAL A 899 -25.19 -14.11 1.63
CA VAL A 899 -25.52 -12.92 0.82
C VAL A 899 -25.63 -13.36 -0.63
N VAL A 900 -26.82 -13.21 -1.22
CA VAL A 900 -27.12 -13.70 -2.58
C VAL A 900 -27.48 -12.49 -3.46
N PRO A 901 -26.54 -11.97 -4.28
CA PRO A 901 -26.80 -10.84 -5.18
C PRO A 901 -27.74 -11.21 -6.34
N GLY A 902 -28.03 -10.24 -7.23
CA GLY A 902 -28.78 -10.48 -8.47
C GLY A 902 -30.29 -10.64 -8.30
N GLN A 903 -30.86 -10.29 -7.14
CA GLN A 903 -32.30 -10.27 -6.95
C GLN A 903 -32.95 -9.07 -7.66
N ALA A 904 -34.24 -9.19 -7.99
CA ALA A 904 -35.04 -8.08 -8.52
C ALA A 904 -35.26 -6.95 -7.49
N GLN A 905 -35.20 -7.28 -6.20
CA GLN A 905 -35.24 -6.35 -5.07
C GLN A 905 -34.32 -6.85 -3.95
N ALA A 906 -33.58 -5.96 -3.30
CA ALA A 906 -32.83 -6.28 -2.09
C ALA A 906 -33.78 -6.74 -0.96
N SER A 907 -33.35 -7.69 -0.14
CA SER A 907 -34.18 -8.24 0.94
C SER A 907 -33.35 -8.69 2.13
N VAL A 908 -33.96 -8.72 3.32
CA VAL A 908 -33.37 -9.28 4.54
C VAL A 908 -34.32 -10.35 5.07
N VAL A 909 -33.80 -11.56 5.26
CA VAL A 909 -34.53 -12.69 5.87
C VAL A 909 -33.72 -13.29 7.01
N LYS A 910 -34.36 -14.05 7.89
CA LYS A 910 -33.66 -14.94 8.83
C LYS A 910 -33.76 -16.36 8.33
N ASP A 911 -32.66 -17.09 8.40
CA ASP A 911 -32.72 -18.54 8.30
C ASP A 911 -33.32 -19.14 9.59
N THR A 912 -34.18 -20.13 9.40
CA THR A 912 -34.87 -20.89 10.45
C THR A 912 -35.09 -22.36 10.06
N THR A 913 -34.61 -22.81 8.88
CA THR A 913 -34.64 -24.22 8.47
C THR A 913 -33.72 -25.04 9.39
N ALA A 914 -33.68 -26.36 9.29
CA ALA A 914 -32.67 -27.16 9.97
C ALA A 914 -32.13 -28.24 9.03
N PRO A 915 -30.84 -28.62 9.14
CA PRO A 915 -30.21 -29.56 8.22
C PRO A 915 -30.95 -30.90 8.08
N VAL A 916 -30.98 -31.45 6.87
CA VAL A 916 -31.61 -32.73 6.56
C VAL A 916 -30.53 -33.81 6.43
N PHE A 917 -30.69 -34.91 7.17
CA PHE A 917 -29.82 -36.09 7.07
C PHE A 917 -30.22 -37.04 5.94
N SER A 918 -29.25 -37.75 5.39
CA SER A 918 -29.46 -38.91 4.52
C SER A 918 -28.54 -40.07 4.91
N GLY A 919 -28.95 -41.30 4.58
CA GLY A 919 -28.19 -42.54 4.87
C GLY A 919 -28.14 -42.99 6.34
N VAL A 920 -28.81 -42.28 7.26
CA VAL A 920 -28.95 -42.67 8.68
C VAL A 920 -30.02 -43.77 8.84
N GLU A 921 -29.84 -44.87 8.11
CA GLU A 921 -30.66 -46.09 8.21
C GLU A 921 -30.06 -47.10 9.20
N ASP A 922 -30.90 -47.89 9.85
CA ASP A 922 -30.48 -48.95 10.79
C ASP A 922 -29.55 -49.98 10.12
N ALA A 923 -28.48 -50.34 10.83
CA ALA A 923 -27.41 -51.18 10.29
C ALA A 923 -27.33 -52.53 11.01
N THR A 924 -26.95 -53.58 10.29
CA THR A 924 -26.71 -54.91 10.90
C THR A 924 -25.29 -55.38 10.62
N VAL A 925 -24.53 -55.64 11.67
CA VAL A 925 -23.10 -56.00 11.61
C VAL A 925 -22.92 -57.46 12.03
N ALA A 926 -22.00 -58.18 11.40
CA ALA A 926 -21.61 -59.53 11.84
C ALA A 926 -20.79 -59.46 13.13
N PHE A 927 -20.83 -60.52 13.95
CA PHE A 927 -19.99 -60.63 15.15
C PHE A 927 -18.49 -60.49 14.80
N GLY A 928 -17.80 -59.54 15.42
CA GLY A 928 -16.40 -59.20 15.12
C GLY A 928 -16.17 -58.47 13.78
N GLY A 929 -17.23 -58.03 13.11
CA GLY A 929 -17.15 -57.30 11.85
C GLY A 929 -16.63 -55.86 12.02
N ALA A 930 -16.10 -55.31 10.94
CA ALA A 930 -15.81 -53.88 10.85
C ALA A 930 -17.11 -53.08 10.69
N PHE A 931 -17.16 -51.90 11.30
CA PHE A 931 -18.26 -50.95 11.16
C PHE A 931 -17.70 -49.53 11.20
N ASP A 932 -18.19 -48.67 10.31
CA ASP A 932 -17.87 -47.24 10.26
C ASP A 932 -19.19 -46.47 10.47
N PRO A 933 -19.30 -45.63 11.52
CA PRO A 933 -20.53 -44.90 11.80
C PRO A 933 -20.88 -43.86 10.72
N LEU A 934 -19.90 -43.31 9.99
CA LEU A 934 -20.14 -42.28 8.97
C LEU A 934 -20.32 -42.87 7.56
N ALA A 935 -20.11 -44.18 7.37
CA ALA A 935 -20.30 -44.82 6.08
C ALA A 935 -21.74 -44.62 5.54
N GLY A 936 -21.81 -43.98 4.37
CA GLY A 936 -23.06 -43.66 3.67
C GLY A 936 -23.89 -42.52 4.26
N VAL A 937 -23.45 -41.89 5.37
CA VAL A 937 -24.18 -40.82 6.04
C VAL A 937 -23.80 -39.46 5.46
N SER A 938 -24.80 -38.63 5.16
CA SER A 938 -24.62 -37.23 4.76
C SER A 938 -25.62 -36.30 5.44
N ALA A 939 -25.35 -35.00 5.42
CA ALA A 939 -26.25 -33.96 5.90
C ALA A 939 -26.17 -32.75 4.97
N SER A 940 -27.31 -32.11 4.70
CA SER A 940 -27.38 -30.94 3.83
C SER A 940 -28.46 -29.95 4.26
N ASP A 941 -28.22 -28.67 3.98
CA ASP A 941 -29.08 -27.53 4.32
C ASP A 941 -29.43 -26.69 3.07
N ASP A 942 -30.52 -25.90 3.11
CA ASP A 942 -30.97 -25.09 1.97
C ASP A 942 -30.26 -23.74 1.81
N VAL A 943 -29.51 -23.29 2.83
CA VAL A 943 -28.63 -22.12 2.79
C VAL A 943 -27.15 -22.53 2.75
N ASP A 944 -26.71 -23.44 3.64
CA ASP A 944 -25.29 -23.81 3.77
C ASP A 944 -24.80 -24.94 2.84
N GLY A 945 -25.71 -25.70 2.21
CA GLY A 945 -25.32 -26.80 1.30
C GLY A 945 -24.84 -28.05 2.04
N ASP A 946 -23.65 -28.59 1.68
CA ASP A 946 -23.15 -29.87 2.22
C ASP A 946 -22.51 -29.73 3.62
N LEU A 947 -23.22 -30.20 4.64
CA LEU A 947 -22.81 -30.22 6.04
C LEU A 947 -22.26 -31.59 6.48
N THR A 948 -22.01 -32.53 5.58
CA THR A 948 -21.58 -33.91 5.90
C THR A 948 -20.31 -33.97 6.77
N LYS A 949 -19.39 -33.02 6.58
CA LYS A 949 -18.14 -32.92 7.37
C LYS A 949 -18.33 -32.31 8.77
N ALA A 950 -19.48 -31.68 9.04
CA ALA A 950 -19.82 -31.06 10.31
C ALA A 950 -20.63 -31.98 11.24
N ILE A 951 -21.02 -33.17 10.76
CA ILE A 951 -21.78 -34.16 11.51
C ILE A 951 -20.99 -34.62 12.74
N LYS A 952 -21.60 -34.46 13.91
CA LYS A 952 -21.12 -35.03 15.18
C LYS A 952 -21.83 -36.35 15.43
N VAL A 953 -21.12 -37.37 15.89
CA VAL A 953 -21.70 -38.68 16.24
C VAL A 953 -21.47 -38.96 17.72
N GLU A 954 -22.53 -39.27 18.44
CA GLU A 954 -22.53 -39.69 19.84
C GLU A 954 -22.98 -41.15 19.98
N GLY A 955 -22.43 -41.84 20.98
CA GLY A 955 -22.56 -43.29 21.14
C GLY A 955 -21.41 -44.08 20.49
N THR A 956 -21.32 -45.38 20.77
CA THR A 956 -20.30 -46.29 20.22
C THR A 956 -20.90 -47.67 19.97
N VAL A 957 -20.33 -48.41 19.01
CA VAL A 957 -20.72 -49.79 18.68
C VAL A 957 -19.58 -50.73 19.05
N ASP A 958 -19.86 -51.74 19.87
CA ASP A 958 -18.89 -52.79 20.22
C ASP A 958 -19.21 -54.07 19.44
N THR A 959 -18.60 -54.23 18.26
CA THR A 959 -18.85 -55.38 17.39
C THR A 959 -18.35 -56.71 17.97
N SER A 960 -17.63 -56.71 19.10
CA SER A 960 -17.25 -57.92 19.84
C SER A 960 -18.34 -58.47 20.77
N LYS A 961 -19.47 -57.77 20.90
CA LYS A 961 -20.63 -58.16 21.71
C LYS A 961 -21.90 -58.11 20.88
N ALA A 962 -22.72 -59.16 20.95
CA ALA A 962 -24.02 -59.18 20.28
C ALA A 962 -25.03 -58.33 21.05
N GLY A 963 -25.84 -57.55 20.35
CA GLY A 963 -26.77 -56.58 20.93
C GLY A 963 -27.12 -55.44 19.97
N GLU A 964 -27.86 -54.46 20.47
CA GLU A 964 -28.24 -53.26 19.73
C GLU A 964 -27.55 -52.03 20.31
N TYR A 965 -27.01 -51.19 19.44
CA TYR A 965 -26.25 -50.01 19.79
C TYR A 965 -26.86 -48.78 19.10
N THR A 966 -27.32 -47.79 19.86
CA THR A 966 -27.84 -46.54 19.29
C THR A 966 -26.70 -45.55 19.08
N LEU A 967 -26.66 -44.95 17.89
CA LEU A 967 -25.82 -43.81 17.55
C LEU A 967 -26.71 -42.60 17.25
N THR A 968 -26.35 -41.44 17.82
CA THR A 968 -27.02 -40.15 17.54
C THR A 968 -26.12 -39.31 16.66
N TYR A 969 -26.67 -38.78 15.57
CA TYR A 969 -26.00 -37.90 14.62
C TYR A 969 -26.59 -36.50 14.78
N THR A 970 -25.74 -35.49 14.90
CA THR A 970 -26.13 -34.10 15.12
C THR A 970 -25.46 -33.21 14.08
N ALA A 971 -26.25 -32.42 13.36
CA ALA A 971 -25.77 -31.43 12.39
C ALA A 971 -26.33 -30.05 12.76
N THR A 972 -25.48 -29.03 12.65
CA THR A 972 -25.77 -27.62 12.99
C THR A 972 -25.28 -26.77 11.83
N ASP A 973 -26.12 -25.86 11.35
CA ASP A 973 -25.82 -24.90 10.29
C ASP A 973 -25.09 -23.64 10.83
N ALA A 974 -24.78 -22.68 9.96
CA ALA A 974 -24.18 -21.40 10.31
C ALA A 974 -25.15 -20.43 10.99
N ALA A 975 -26.47 -20.59 10.80
CA ALA A 975 -27.52 -19.78 11.42
C ALA A 975 -27.85 -20.18 12.86
N GLY A 976 -27.37 -21.35 13.31
CA GLY A 976 -27.56 -21.91 14.64
C GLY A 976 -28.78 -22.82 14.78
N ASN A 977 -29.42 -23.26 13.69
CA ASN A 977 -30.41 -24.33 13.78
C ASN A 977 -29.71 -25.69 13.81
N THR A 978 -30.40 -26.72 14.26
CA THR A 978 -29.79 -28.04 14.53
C THR A 978 -30.80 -29.14 14.35
N ALA A 979 -30.38 -30.19 13.67
CA ALA A 979 -31.14 -31.42 13.48
C ALA A 979 -30.40 -32.61 14.12
N THR A 980 -31.18 -33.61 14.52
CA THR A 980 -30.66 -34.88 15.02
C THR A 980 -31.32 -36.05 14.33
N ALA A 981 -30.55 -37.12 14.11
CA ALA A 981 -31.01 -38.40 13.59
C ALA A 981 -30.40 -39.55 14.41
N THR A 982 -31.02 -40.73 14.42
CA THR A 982 -30.55 -41.88 15.20
C THR A 982 -30.49 -43.14 14.35
N ARG A 983 -29.39 -43.90 14.47
CA ARG A 983 -29.21 -45.23 13.86
C ARG A 983 -29.13 -46.27 14.97
N THR A 984 -29.91 -47.34 14.86
CA THR A 984 -29.72 -48.59 15.60
C THR A 984 -28.74 -49.49 14.84
N VAL A 985 -27.75 -50.03 15.54
CA VAL A 985 -26.75 -50.94 14.98
C VAL A 985 -26.86 -52.29 15.68
N THR A 986 -27.46 -53.27 15.01
CA THR A 986 -27.63 -54.63 15.53
C THR A 986 -26.38 -55.46 15.23
N VAL A 987 -25.60 -55.79 16.24
CA VAL A 987 -24.48 -56.75 16.13
C VAL A 987 -25.07 -58.15 16.29
N LYS A 988 -25.03 -58.95 15.21
CA LYS A 988 -25.54 -60.33 15.21
C LYS A 988 -24.80 -61.20 16.23
N ALA A 989 -25.52 -62.17 16.80
CA ALA A 989 -24.91 -63.27 17.53
C ALA A 989 -23.84 -63.98 16.68
N LYS A 990 -22.78 -64.46 17.33
CA LYS A 990 -21.79 -65.33 16.70
C LYS A 990 -22.50 -66.58 16.14
N PRO A 991 -22.29 -66.96 14.87
CA PRO A 991 -22.90 -68.17 14.33
C PRO A 991 -22.47 -69.42 15.11
N GLU A 992 -23.45 -70.16 15.63
CA GLU A 992 -23.26 -71.53 16.10
C GLU A 992 -23.53 -72.48 14.92
N THR A 993 -22.60 -73.39 14.66
CA THR A 993 -22.75 -74.40 13.59
C THR A 993 -23.68 -75.51 14.07
N PRO A 994 -24.82 -75.77 13.41
CA PRO A 994 -25.69 -76.88 13.78
C PRO A 994 -24.96 -78.21 13.63
N ASP A 995 -24.98 -79.02 14.69
CA ASP A 995 -24.56 -80.40 14.59
C ASP A 995 -25.60 -81.20 13.79
N THR A 996 -25.10 -81.92 12.79
CA THR A 996 -25.87 -82.71 11.82
C THR A 996 -25.22 -84.06 11.53
N VAL A 997 -24.14 -84.40 12.25
CA VAL A 997 -23.57 -85.75 12.23
C VAL A 997 -24.53 -86.68 12.97
N LYS A 998 -24.33 -87.99 12.85
CA LYS A 998 -25.12 -88.98 13.57
C LYS A 998 -24.21 -89.84 14.42
N PRO A 999 -24.59 -90.16 15.67
CA PRO A 999 -23.86 -91.09 16.51
C PRO A 999 -23.55 -92.41 15.79
N VAL A 1000 -22.30 -92.85 15.86
CA VAL A 1000 -21.84 -94.08 15.21
C VAL A 1000 -21.83 -95.22 16.23
N PHE A 1001 -22.53 -96.30 15.92
CA PHE A 1001 -22.52 -97.54 16.70
C PHE A 1001 -21.24 -98.35 16.44
N SER A 1002 -20.75 -99.03 17.49
CA SER A 1002 -19.76 -100.11 17.40
C SER A 1002 -20.24 -101.35 18.14
N GLY A 1003 -19.73 -102.52 17.76
CA GLY A 1003 -20.02 -103.80 18.41
C GLY A 1003 -21.41 -104.42 18.14
N VAL A 1004 -22.31 -103.74 17.41
CA VAL A 1004 -23.61 -104.29 16.99
C VAL A 1004 -23.42 -105.30 15.85
N VAL A 1005 -22.99 -106.53 16.20
CA VAL A 1005 -22.70 -107.62 15.25
C VAL A 1005 -23.52 -108.88 15.57
N ASP A 1006 -24.02 -109.54 14.53
CA ASP A 1006 -24.84 -110.75 14.63
C ASP A 1006 -24.20 -111.82 15.53
N ALA A 1007 -25.03 -112.43 16.38
CA ALA A 1007 -24.60 -113.35 17.42
C ALA A 1007 -25.25 -114.74 17.25
N THR A 1008 -24.59 -115.75 17.80
CA THR A 1008 -25.14 -117.09 17.95
C THR A 1008 -24.99 -117.53 19.40
N VAL A 1009 -26.08 -117.99 20.01
CA VAL A 1009 -26.14 -118.43 21.41
C VAL A 1009 -26.65 -119.85 21.49
N GLU A 1010 -26.29 -120.54 22.57
CA GLU A 1010 -26.74 -121.91 22.81
C GLU A 1010 -28.09 -121.96 23.53
N PHE A 1011 -28.77 -123.10 23.43
CA PHE A 1011 -30.09 -123.31 24.00
C PHE A 1011 -30.10 -123.16 25.52
N GLY A 1012 -30.78 -122.14 26.03
CA GLY A 1012 -30.86 -121.80 27.45
C GLY A 1012 -29.69 -120.97 28.00
N ALA A 1013 -28.77 -120.49 27.15
CA ALA A 1013 -27.70 -119.58 27.58
C ALA A 1013 -28.26 -118.20 27.99
N ALA A 1014 -27.60 -117.52 28.92
CA ALA A 1014 -27.86 -116.11 29.19
C ALA A 1014 -27.32 -115.24 28.04
N PHE A 1015 -28.06 -114.19 27.67
CA PHE A 1015 -27.66 -113.25 26.63
C PHE A 1015 -28.02 -111.83 27.06
N ASP A 1016 -27.02 -110.95 27.11
CA ASP A 1016 -27.21 -109.51 27.34
C ASP A 1016 -27.23 -108.78 25.98
N PRO A 1017 -28.33 -108.09 25.64
CA PRO A 1017 -28.42 -107.26 24.44
C PRO A 1017 -27.29 -106.23 24.29
N LEU A 1018 -26.85 -105.57 25.37
CA LEU A 1018 -25.91 -104.45 25.31
C LEU A 1018 -24.43 -104.87 25.44
N ALA A 1019 -24.15 -106.13 25.77
CA ALA A 1019 -22.79 -106.62 25.94
C ALA A 1019 -21.94 -106.43 24.66
N GLY A 1020 -20.89 -105.60 24.79
CA GLY A 1020 -19.95 -105.27 23.73
C GLY A 1020 -20.40 -104.16 22.76
N VAL A 1021 -21.57 -103.55 22.97
CA VAL A 1021 -22.10 -102.48 22.12
C VAL A 1021 -21.76 -101.10 22.70
N SER A 1022 -21.31 -100.18 21.84
CA SER A 1022 -21.06 -98.78 22.19
C SER A 1022 -21.55 -97.82 21.10
N ALA A 1023 -21.63 -96.53 21.42
CA ALA A 1023 -21.97 -95.47 20.49
C ALA A 1023 -21.23 -94.18 20.81
N SER A 1024 -20.76 -93.46 19.80
CA SER A 1024 -20.06 -92.19 19.98
C SER A 1024 -20.34 -91.21 18.84
N ASP A 1025 -20.25 -89.93 19.17
CA ASP A 1025 -20.47 -88.79 18.29
C ASP A 1025 -19.26 -87.83 18.32
N ASP A 1026 -19.01 -87.04 17.26
CA ASP A 1026 -17.84 -86.17 17.16
C ASP A 1026 -18.01 -84.78 17.80
N VAL A 1027 -19.25 -84.33 18.03
CA VAL A 1027 -19.53 -83.14 18.84
C VAL A 1027 -19.85 -83.53 20.29
N ASP A 1028 -20.62 -84.60 20.47
CA ASP A 1028 -21.24 -84.93 21.76
C ASP A 1028 -20.51 -86.03 22.57
N GLY A 1029 -19.59 -86.77 21.97
CA GLY A 1029 -18.70 -87.73 22.63
C GLY A 1029 -19.31 -89.13 22.86
N ASP A 1030 -19.02 -89.76 23.99
CA ASP A 1030 -19.52 -91.12 24.32
C ASP A 1030 -21.01 -91.11 24.70
N LEU A 1031 -21.83 -91.72 23.85
CA LEU A 1031 -23.28 -91.85 23.99
C LEU A 1031 -23.71 -93.28 24.35
N THR A 1032 -22.77 -94.16 24.72
CA THR A 1032 -23.04 -95.60 25.00
C THR A 1032 -24.13 -95.83 26.03
N LYS A 1033 -24.29 -94.93 27.01
CA LYS A 1033 -25.33 -95.02 28.06
C LYS A 1033 -26.73 -94.56 27.59
N ALA A 1034 -26.83 -93.90 26.44
CA ALA A 1034 -28.10 -93.44 25.86
C ALA A 1034 -28.71 -94.46 24.87
N ILE A 1035 -28.01 -95.57 24.61
CA ILE A 1035 -28.47 -96.63 23.71
C ILE A 1035 -29.71 -97.31 24.28
N LYS A 1036 -30.80 -97.27 23.51
CA LYS A 1036 -32.04 -98.02 23.74
C LYS A 1036 -32.00 -99.28 22.89
N VAL A 1037 -32.54 -100.39 23.39
CA VAL A 1037 -32.66 -101.64 22.63
C VAL A 1037 -34.11 -102.12 22.62
N GLU A 1038 -34.60 -102.44 21.44
CA GLU A 1038 -35.94 -102.97 21.18
C GLU A 1038 -35.87 -104.40 20.63
N GLY A 1039 -36.90 -105.19 20.91
CA GLY A 1039 -36.92 -106.63 20.71
C GLY A 1039 -36.40 -107.40 21.93
N ALA A 1040 -36.56 -108.73 21.92
CA ALA A 1040 -36.09 -109.62 22.97
C ALA A 1040 -35.64 -110.96 22.38
N VAL A 1041 -34.63 -111.59 23.00
CA VAL A 1041 -34.12 -112.91 22.61
C VAL A 1041 -34.58 -113.96 23.60
N ASP A 1042 -35.45 -114.87 23.18
CA ASP A 1042 -35.88 -115.99 24.00
C ASP A 1042 -34.94 -117.19 23.80
N THR A 1043 -33.87 -117.24 24.58
CA THR A 1043 -32.87 -118.31 24.47
C THR A 1043 -33.40 -119.69 24.88
N SER A 1044 -34.61 -119.80 25.44
CA SER A 1044 -35.29 -121.07 25.70
C SER A 1044 -35.93 -121.69 24.45
N LYS A 1045 -35.93 -120.99 23.31
CA LYS A 1045 -36.51 -121.44 22.04
C LYS A 1045 -35.49 -121.28 20.91
N ALA A 1046 -35.27 -122.34 20.14
CA ALA A 1046 -34.37 -122.29 19.00
C ALA A 1046 -35.00 -121.50 17.83
N GLY A 1047 -34.33 -120.45 17.36
CA GLY A 1047 -34.85 -119.50 16.38
C GLY A 1047 -33.86 -118.35 16.12
N VAL A 1048 -34.24 -117.40 15.26
CA VAL A 1048 -33.46 -116.18 15.01
C VAL A 1048 -34.27 -114.98 15.48
N TYR A 1049 -33.75 -114.28 16.48
CA TYR A 1049 -34.35 -113.09 17.08
C TYR A 1049 -33.64 -111.86 16.54
N THR A 1050 -34.36 -110.77 16.26
CA THR A 1050 -33.73 -109.50 15.84
C THR A 1050 -33.89 -108.47 16.95
N LEU A 1051 -32.80 -107.78 17.27
CA LEU A 1051 -32.76 -106.63 18.15
C LEU A 1051 -32.46 -105.37 17.34
N THR A 1052 -33.08 -104.26 17.72
CA THR A 1052 -32.83 -102.93 17.15
C THR A 1052 -32.23 -102.05 18.24
N TYR A 1053 -31.11 -101.39 17.94
CA TYR A 1053 -30.41 -100.47 18.82
C TYR A 1053 -30.63 -99.06 18.28
N THR A 1054 -30.99 -98.13 19.16
CA THR A 1054 -31.33 -96.73 18.80
C THR A 1054 -30.64 -95.79 19.77
N VAL A 1055 -29.96 -94.75 19.26
CA VAL A 1055 -29.30 -93.74 20.08
C VAL A 1055 -29.39 -92.36 19.41
N SER A 1056 -29.41 -91.31 20.22
CA SER A 1056 -29.53 -89.92 19.80
C SER A 1056 -28.53 -89.06 20.57
N ASP A 1057 -27.95 -88.05 19.91
CA ASP A 1057 -27.18 -86.96 20.54
C ASP A 1057 -28.11 -85.89 21.18
N LYS A 1058 -27.54 -84.79 21.66
CA LYS A 1058 -28.29 -83.62 22.19
C LYS A 1058 -28.95 -82.74 21.12
N ALA A 1059 -28.47 -82.74 19.87
CA ALA A 1059 -29.10 -82.05 18.75
C ALA A 1059 -30.35 -82.81 18.23
N GLY A 1060 -30.47 -84.09 18.58
CA GLY A 1060 -31.55 -85.00 18.21
C GLY A 1060 -31.21 -85.92 17.03
N ASN A 1061 -30.00 -85.87 16.45
CA ASN A 1061 -29.68 -86.73 15.32
C ASN A 1061 -29.62 -88.17 15.82
N THR A 1062 -30.38 -89.04 15.15
CA THR A 1062 -30.66 -90.39 15.63
C THR A 1062 -30.11 -91.42 14.66
N ALA A 1063 -29.38 -92.39 15.20
CA ALA A 1063 -28.84 -93.55 14.52
C ALA A 1063 -29.55 -94.83 14.98
N THR A 1064 -29.61 -95.81 14.08
CA THR A 1064 -30.13 -97.15 14.37
C THR A 1064 -29.23 -98.24 13.79
N ALA A 1065 -29.13 -99.36 14.51
CA ALA A 1065 -28.43 -100.56 14.08
C ALA A 1065 -29.25 -101.81 14.45
N THR A 1066 -29.08 -102.93 13.74
CA THR A 1066 -29.81 -104.18 14.03
C THR A 1066 -28.88 -105.36 14.17
N ARG A 1067 -29.25 -106.30 15.05
CA ARG A 1067 -28.48 -107.51 15.38
C ARG A 1067 -29.41 -108.72 15.34
N LYS A 1068 -29.05 -109.75 14.57
CA LYS A 1068 -29.70 -111.05 14.64
C LYS A 1068 -28.98 -111.93 15.65
N VAL A 1069 -29.76 -112.63 16.47
CA VAL A 1069 -29.29 -113.51 17.54
C VAL A 1069 -29.89 -114.89 17.30
N THR A 1070 -29.05 -115.82 16.86
CA THR A 1070 -29.45 -117.18 16.49
C THR A 1070 -29.31 -118.12 17.69
N VAL A 1071 -30.43 -118.62 18.21
CA VAL A 1071 -30.47 -119.62 19.28
C VAL A 1071 -30.40 -121.01 18.64
N LYS A 1072 -29.30 -121.73 18.85
CA LYS A 1072 -29.10 -123.10 18.34
C LYS A 1072 -30.02 -124.12 19.01
N LYS A 1073 -30.30 -125.25 18.33
CA LYS A 1073 -30.96 -126.41 18.93
C LYS A 1073 -30.00 -127.16 19.86
N LYS A 1074 -30.53 -127.71 20.97
CA LYS A 1074 -29.76 -128.39 22.02
C LYS A 1074 -29.05 -129.66 21.50
N GLY A 1075 -27.73 -129.60 21.38
CA GLY A 1075 -26.82 -130.75 21.18
C GLY A 1075 -26.06 -131.09 22.47
N THR A 1076 -25.36 -132.23 22.49
CA THR A 1076 -24.67 -132.77 23.68
C THR A 1076 -23.16 -132.53 23.69
N THR A 1077 -22.56 -132.51 24.91
CA THR A 1077 -21.13 -132.76 25.25
C THR A 1077 -20.07 -131.78 24.70
N THR A 1078 -19.05 -131.27 25.42
CA THR A 1078 -18.70 -131.09 26.87
C THR A 1078 -17.55 -130.02 26.92
N PRO A 1079 -16.92 -129.61 28.06
CA PRO A 1079 -16.40 -128.24 28.23
C PRO A 1079 -14.88 -128.06 28.32
N THR A 1080 -14.39 -126.80 28.29
CA THR A 1080 -13.36 -126.30 29.24
C THR A 1080 -13.32 -124.77 29.39
N THR A 1081 -13.11 -124.31 30.63
CA THR A 1081 -12.73 -122.98 31.14
C THR A 1081 -11.18 -122.82 31.17
N PRO A 1082 -10.54 -121.78 31.76
CA PRO A 1082 -10.91 -120.37 32.00
C PRO A 1082 -9.77 -119.37 31.61
N THR A 1083 -9.91 -118.05 31.85
CA THR A 1083 -9.05 -117.23 32.78
C THR A 1083 -9.28 -115.70 32.67
N THR A 1084 -8.86 -114.96 33.70
CA THR A 1084 -8.83 -113.48 33.90
C THR A 1084 -7.35 -113.04 34.11
N PRO A 1085 -6.93 -111.85 34.64
CA PRO A 1085 -7.58 -110.54 34.93
C PRO A 1085 -6.71 -109.30 34.50
N ASN A 1086 -6.97 -108.10 35.09
CA ASN A 1086 -6.02 -106.97 35.34
C ASN A 1086 -5.46 -106.14 34.12
N GLU A 1087 -4.94 -104.89 34.23
CA GLU A 1087 -4.82 -103.91 35.35
C GLU A 1087 -4.74 -102.41 34.91
N LYS A 1088 -4.49 -101.51 35.88
CA LYS A 1088 -4.18 -100.04 35.81
C LYS A 1088 -2.62 -99.84 35.68
N PRO A 1089 -1.97 -98.69 36.03
CA PRO A 1089 -2.16 -97.23 35.85
C PRO A 1089 -0.94 -96.54 35.15
N THR A 1090 -0.87 -95.18 35.05
CA THR A 1090 0.20 -94.27 35.60
C THR A 1090 0.27 -92.84 34.97
N THR A 1091 1.13 -91.98 35.53
CA THR A 1091 1.35 -90.50 35.39
C THR A 1091 2.86 -90.20 35.59
N PRO A 1092 3.42 -88.96 35.78
CA PRO A 1092 3.24 -87.59 35.21
C PRO A 1092 4.63 -86.94 34.79
N THR A 1093 4.75 -85.58 34.74
CA THR A 1093 5.92 -84.67 35.03
C THR A 1093 6.21 -83.51 34.03
N THR A 1094 7.22 -82.65 34.31
CA THR A 1094 7.19 -81.17 34.05
C THR A 1094 8.52 -80.56 33.45
N PRO A 1095 9.07 -79.32 33.66
CA PRO A 1095 9.28 -78.32 32.57
C PRO A 1095 10.71 -77.69 32.30
N THR A 1096 10.74 -76.64 31.44
CA THR A 1096 11.57 -75.38 31.41
C THR A 1096 12.87 -75.15 30.55
N GLN A 1097 12.85 -74.01 29.78
CA GLN A 1097 13.95 -73.02 29.49
C GLN A 1097 15.11 -73.37 28.47
N PRO A 1098 16.01 -72.43 28.01
CA PRO A 1098 15.75 -71.17 27.26
C PRO A 1098 16.78 -70.65 26.18
N ASN A 1099 16.36 -69.68 25.34
CA ASN A 1099 17.05 -68.43 24.84
C ASN A 1099 18.47 -68.40 24.16
N LYS A 1100 18.60 -67.77 22.95
CA LYS A 1100 19.64 -66.72 22.63
C LYS A 1100 19.52 -65.92 21.29
N GLN A 1101 20.23 -64.78 21.20
CA GLN A 1101 20.40 -63.77 20.10
C GLN A 1101 21.93 -63.56 19.81
N PRO A 1102 22.47 -62.75 18.82
CA PRO A 1102 22.29 -61.27 18.70
C PRO A 1102 22.60 -60.52 17.33
N THR A 1103 22.57 -59.16 17.35
CA THR A 1103 23.31 -58.13 16.50
C THR A 1103 23.07 -57.94 14.97
N GLY A 1104 23.17 -56.73 14.36
CA GLY A 1104 23.22 -55.32 14.87
C GLY A 1104 23.89 -54.23 13.95
N LYS A 1105 23.49 -52.93 14.06
CA LYS A 1105 24.09 -51.63 13.52
C LYS A 1105 23.97 -51.32 11.99
N LEU A 1106 23.99 -50.09 11.43
CA LEU A 1106 23.85 -48.65 11.87
C LEU A 1106 23.68 -47.65 10.66
N SER A 1107 23.05 -46.46 10.83
CA SER A 1107 23.26 -45.16 10.10
C SER A 1107 22.89 -45.03 8.58
N ASN A 1108 22.45 -43.90 7.98
CA ASN A 1108 21.77 -42.63 8.37
C ASN A 1108 21.30 -41.85 7.08
N THR A 1109 20.47 -40.79 7.19
CA THR A 1109 19.89 -39.87 6.13
C THR A 1109 18.90 -40.48 5.12
N GLY A 1110 17.95 -39.77 4.46
CA GLY A 1110 17.39 -38.42 4.68
C GLY A 1110 16.36 -37.94 3.60
N ALA A 1111 15.12 -37.59 4.02
CA ALA A 1111 14.08 -36.76 3.36
C ALA A 1111 13.34 -37.16 2.03
N THR A 1112 11.99 -37.34 2.13
CA THR A 1112 10.85 -36.83 1.26
C THR A 1112 10.76 -37.09 -0.27
N VAL A 1113 9.59 -37.24 -0.97
CA VAL A 1113 8.13 -37.41 -0.64
C VAL A 1113 7.31 -37.88 -1.89
N THR A 1114 6.12 -38.50 -1.69
CA THR A 1114 5.01 -38.87 -2.65
C THR A 1114 5.25 -39.71 -3.93
N ALA A 1115 4.40 -40.74 -4.14
CA ALA A 1115 3.36 -40.83 -5.21
C ALA A 1115 2.85 -42.29 -5.45
N VAL A 1116 1.62 -42.47 -5.95
CA VAL A 1116 0.94 -43.77 -6.19
C VAL A 1116 0.05 -43.69 -7.45
N ALA A 1117 -0.02 -44.75 -8.29
CA ALA A 1117 -1.25 -45.21 -9.01
C ALA A 1117 -1.01 -46.32 -10.08
N ALA A 1118 -1.85 -47.37 -10.06
CA ALA A 1118 -2.17 -48.38 -11.11
C ALA A 1118 -3.25 -49.34 -10.53
N VAL A 1119 -4.16 -50.07 -11.20
CA VAL A 1119 -4.64 -50.31 -12.59
C VAL A 1119 -6.19 -50.45 -12.45
N VAL A 1120 -7.14 -49.89 -13.23
CA VAL A 1120 -7.28 -49.47 -14.64
C VAL A 1120 -7.74 -50.59 -15.60
N ALA A 1121 -9.06 -50.85 -15.64
CA ALA A 1121 -9.74 -51.80 -16.56
C ALA A 1121 -11.12 -51.28 -17.02
N VAL A 1122 -11.67 -51.80 -18.13
CA VAL A 1122 -12.83 -51.24 -18.88
C VAL A 1122 -13.60 -52.34 -19.64
N LEU A 1123 -14.94 -52.26 -19.75
CA LEU A 1123 -15.85 -52.67 -20.87
C LEU A 1123 -17.32 -52.35 -20.46
N ALA A 1124 -18.25 -51.85 -21.29
CA ALA A 1124 -18.25 -51.33 -22.68
C ALA A 1124 -19.47 -50.38 -22.86
N GLY A 1125 -19.59 -49.51 -23.86
CA GLY A 1125 -18.65 -49.12 -24.92
C GLY A 1125 -19.36 -48.46 -26.11
N ALA A 1126 -18.61 -47.69 -26.91
CA ALA A 1126 -18.97 -47.22 -28.26
C ALA A 1126 -17.67 -46.93 -29.02
N GLY A 1127 -17.58 -47.24 -30.32
CA GLY A 1127 -16.29 -47.28 -31.03
C GLY A 1127 -16.24 -46.52 -32.35
N VAL A 1128 -15.10 -45.86 -32.59
CA VAL A 1128 -14.62 -45.40 -33.90
C VAL A 1128 -13.15 -45.84 -34.05
N THR A 1129 -12.69 -46.04 -35.28
CA THR A 1129 -11.51 -46.84 -35.63
C THR A 1129 -10.13 -46.19 -35.40
N LEU A 1130 -9.10 -47.05 -35.29
CA LEU A 1130 -7.73 -46.73 -34.88
C LEU A 1130 -6.68 -47.16 -35.93
N THR A 1131 -5.69 -46.32 -36.22
CA THR A 1131 -4.33 -46.72 -36.68
C THR A 1131 -3.34 -45.60 -36.33
N MET A 1132 -2.64 -45.59 -35.18
CA MET A 1132 -1.51 -46.42 -34.74
C MET A 1132 -0.17 -46.16 -35.48
N ILE A 1133 0.84 -45.55 -34.79
CA ILE A 1133 2.25 -46.04 -34.63
C ILE A 1133 3.23 -45.02 -33.98
N ARG A 1134 3.91 -45.47 -32.90
CA ARG A 1134 5.24 -45.09 -32.31
C ARG A 1134 5.68 -43.63 -32.01
N ARG A 1135 6.04 -43.43 -30.72
CA ARG A 1135 7.35 -42.95 -30.14
C ARG A 1135 8.21 -41.97 -30.98
N ARG A 1136 8.83 -40.92 -30.40
CA ARG A 1136 9.63 -40.93 -29.14
C ARG A 1136 9.91 -39.48 -28.63
N ASN A 1137 10.22 -39.33 -27.33
CA ASN A 1137 10.52 -38.04 -26.69
C ASN A 1137 11.81 -37.36 -27.18
N SER A 1138 11.81 -36.03 -27.15
CA SER A 1138 12.82 -35.11 -26.54
C SER A 1138 12.10 -33.77 -26.33
N ALA A 1139 12.04 -33.24 -25.11
CA ALA A 1139 13.06 -32.36 -24.49
C ALA A 1139 13.18 -31.00 -25.23
N ARG A 1140 13.05 -29.85 -24.56
CA ARG A 1140 13.05 -29.60 -23.10
C ARG A 1140 12.11 -28.48 -22.70
#